data_AF-A0AAV2BNV9-F1
#
_entry.id   AF-A0AAV2BNV9-F1
#
_cell.length_a   1.000
_cell.length_b   1.000
_cell.length_c   1.000
_cell.angle_alpha   90.00
_cell.angle_beta   90.00
_cell.angle_gamma   90.00
#
_symmetry.space_group_name_H-M   'P 1'
#
loop_
_entity.id
_entity.type
_entity.pdbx_description
1 polymer ?
#
loop_
_entity_poly.entity_id
_entity_poly.type
_entity_poly.pdbx_seq_one_letter_code
_entity_poly.pdbx_strand_id
1 'polypeptide(L)'
;MVNFCDSEFWNWDSFWNSDTPVLTSCFRHSVLVFVPCAFLWTASIFNFFRERYDRSDNFQRKNAPSPWTLLTIAKLMLTTALILCSVAEALYLLYEDSLPYRHITKVNYFSVVFRILTFILAIYLQVAQKREGHLNSYTLSLFWILFSVCNFFSSPFFDALSVSLDGFLDPSLFIFGVITFTVLVAEAVLSLFTDPQYNMFWDAEKDEFIMKHQPLLSRLFFSWMNRIIWHGYRNVFEVDKLDVLAPKMRTAYLHQKLQNQWTKEENRAKEIFEEDKTGVTRREKCCQRGPSLLLAIIRALWPWLLAAAVLEFIYSFVVLLPPILLDYLITYMGNDEPSWHGYVYAFVLFLAACFSSLLFVHNQNFLITASIIPRTGVDAAFYRKVLRLSSSSRSRFTVGEICNMVAVDCQWIFEMIWSLNSLWSCPMRIILVIALLWQYLGIACLAGVFVMLLIMPISAKLATTSHKLQKRQMGWKDSRLRQMAEILSGIKVLKLFAWEIPFLKSISSLREKEAKTLRKLAFVNGSVVFLWICAPFLVAISCFVTYVLIDEKNVLDPSTAFVSLTLFNTLRTNMATIPQLIAQLVQSRVAFKRVTDFLLSEELEEKPVDDDTAICNAVEIDDGTFCWTNGESPFLRDITLSVPRGNLVAVVGRVGAGKSALFSAILGEMYATEGSVRIMKGGRLAYVPQQPWIQNVTLRDNILFVKPMDKSRYDDTIKRCCLRPDLNMLPGGDYTEIGEKGVNLSGGQKQRISIARAVYQDADIYLLDDPLSAVDSHVGAHIFHHVIGPDGVLQNKTRILATNDFGILQEVDRIYFLSDGKILESGTYSELLDQKGEFARLVEENLKKKEESENEKEDEEKKRKRCKGYRCPKFIDSRTESSDAKNGSPFVKVTL
;
A
#
# COMPACT_ATOMS: atom_id res chain seq x y z
N MET A 1 -25.07 21.70 -53.26
CA MET A 1 -25.89 21.03 -52.24
C MET A 1 -27.35 20.88 -52.65
N VAL A 2 -27.93 21.79 -53.45
CA VAL A 2 -29.34 21.74 -53.89
C VAL A 2 -29.72 20.47 -54.69
N ASN A 3 -28.79 19.84 -55.41
CA ASN A 3 -29.03 18.56 -56.12
C ASN A 3 -28.81 17.31 -55.25
N PHE A 4 -28.35 17.47 -54.01
CA PHE A 4 -28.05 16.37 -53.09
C PHE A 4 -29.17 16.20 -52.06
N CYS A 5 -29.73 17.30 -51.55
CA CYS A 5 -30.78 17.35 -50.53
C CYS A 5 -32.06 18.05 -51.01
N ASP A 6 -33.21 17.62 -50.50
CA ASP A 6 -34.55 18.19 -50.79
C ASP A 6 -34.90 19.37 -49.88
N SER A 7 -34.08 19.63 -48.85
CA SER A 7 -34.29 20.67 -47.84
C SER A 7 -33.03 21.52 -47.64
N GLU A 8 -33.18 22.67 -46.99
CA GLU A 8 -32.04 23.40 -46.44
C GLU A 8 -31.20 22.49 -45.53
N PHE A 9 -29.88 22.72 -45.49
CA PHE A 9 -28.96 21.89 -44.71
C PHE A 9 -29.21 22.02 -43.22
N TRP A 10 -29.45 23.23 -42.70
CA TRP A 10 -29.73 23.49 -41.29
C TRP A 10 -30.58 24.76 -41.17
N ASN A 11 -31.66 24.71 -40.40
CA ASN A 11 -32.53 25.86 -40.13
C ASN A 11 -32.66 26.04 -38.61
N TRP A 12 -32.09 27.13 -38.08
CA TRP A 12 -32.06 27.39 -36.64
C TRP A 12 -33.44 27.72 -36.07
N ASP A 13 -34.23 28.53 -36.79
CA ASP A 13 -35.55 28.96 -36.34
C ASP A 13 -36.55 27.78 -36.28
N SER A 14 -36.47 26.86 -37.24
CA SER A 14 -37.29 25.64 -37.26
C SER A 14 -36.86 24.57 -36.24
N PHE A 15 -35.67 24.68 -35.66
CA PHE A 15 -35.14 23.71 -34.69
C PHE A 15 -35.31 24.21 -33.25
N TRP A 16 -34.97 25.47 -32.98
CA TRP A 16 -34.92 26.01 -31.62
C TRP A 16 -36.14 26.86 -31.24
N ASN A 17 -36.74 27.59 -32.18
CA ASN A 17 -37.80 28.55 -31.85
C ASN A 17 -39.22 27.99 -32.05
N SER A 18 -39.36 26.75 -32.54
CA SER A 18 -40.65 26.11 -32.77
C SER A 18 -41.12 25.25 -31.58
N ASP A 19 -42.45 25.11 -31.43
CA ASP A 19 -43.07 24.25 -30.42
C ASP A 19 -42.67 22.76 -30.58
N THR A 20 -42.32 22.38 -31.81
CA THR A 20 -41.81 21.06 -32.16
C THR A 20 -40.45 21.22 -32.86
N PRO A 21 -39.36 20.67 -32.30
CA PRO A 21 -38.04 20.81 -32.91
C PRO A 21 -37.99 19.96 -34.17
N VAL A 22 -37.97 20.58 -35.35
CA VAL A 22 -37.92 19.87 -36.64
C VAL A 22 -36.49 19.94 -37.19
N LEU A 23 -35.82 18.78 -37.24
CA LEU A 23 -34.54 18.64 -37.93
C LEU A 23 -34.78 18.53 -39.44
N THR A 24 -33.98 19.22 -40.24
CA THR A 24 -34.06 19.12 -41.69
C THR A 24 -33.73 17.70 -42.15
N SER A 25 -34.47 17.19 -43.15
CA SER A 25 -34.25 15.84 -43.70
C SER A 25 -32.80 15.66 -44.20
N CYS A 26 -32.23 16.70 -44.81
CA CYS A 26 -30.84 16.74 -45.22
C CYS A 26 -29.87 16.48 -44.05
N PHE A 27 -30.03 17.15 -42.90
CA PHE A 27 -29.14 16.97 -41.74
C PHE A 27 -29.28 15.57 -41.12
N ARG A 28 -30.52 15.07 -41.06
CA ARG A 28 -30.88 13.76 -40.51
C ARG A 28 -30.20 12.61 -41.25
N HIS A 29 -30.29 12.61 -42.58
CA HIS A 29 -29.76 11.51 -43.40
C HIS A 29 -28.29 11.72 -43.83
N SER A 30 -27.68 12.88 -43.56
CA SER A 30 -26.27 13.13 -43.83
C SER A 30 -25.42 13.05 -42.56
N VAL A 31 -25.40 14.09 -41.73
CA VAL A 31 -24.44 14.25 -40.62
C VAL A 31 -24.64 13.19 -39.54
N LEU A 32 -25.88 12.94 -39.12
CA LEU A 32 -26.18 11.99 -38.03
C LEU A 32 -25.84 10.54 -38.40
N VAL A 33 -25.80 10.20 -39.69
CA VAL A 33 -25.40 8.86 -40.16
C VAL A 33 -23.90 8.82 -40.49
N PHE A 34 -23.37 9.83 -41.18
CA PHE A 34 -22.01 9.83 -41.68
C PHE A 34 -20.97 10.00 -40.57
N VAL A 35 -21.24 10.79 -39.53
CA VAL A 35 -20.27 11.03 -38.45
C VAL A 35 -19.90 9.73 -37.71
N PRO A 36 -20.85 8.93 -37.18
CA PRO A 36 -20.49 7.68 -36.53
C PRO A 36 -19.91 6.64 -37.51
N CYS A 37 -20.33 6.63 -38.78
CA CYS A 37 -19.68 5.79 -39.79
C CYS A 37 -18.21 6.18 -39.99
N ALA A 38 -17.92 7.46 -40.24
CA ALA A 38 -16.57 7.97 -40.41
C ALA A 38 -15.68 7.70 -39.19
N PHE A 39 -16.25 7.80 -37.98
CA PHE A 39 -15.54 7.42 -36.75
C PHE A 39 -15.07 5.97 -36.78
N LEU A 40 -15.94 5.00 -37.09
CA LEU A 40 -15.53 3.58 -37.10
C LEU A 40 -14.47 3.30 -38.18
N TRP A 41 -14.65 3.85 -39.38
CA TRP A 41 -13.70 3.66 -40.48
C TRP A 41 -12.32 4.24 -40.13
N THR A 42 -12.25 5.49 -39.66
CA THR A 42 -10.97 6.12 -39.26
C THR A 42 -10.31 5.42 -38.08
N ALA A 43 -11.09 5.04 -37.06
CA ALA A 43 -10.58 4.35 -35.89
C ALA A 43 -10.07 2.94 -36.22
N SER A 44 -10.71 2.23 -37.17
CA SER A 44 -10.27 0.92 -37.63
C SER A 44 -8.89 0.97 -38.30
N ILE A 45 -8.62 2.01 -39.11
CA ILE A 45 -7.34 2.24 -39.76
C ILE A 45 -6.25 2.52 -38.72
N PHE A 46 -6.54 3.41 -37.75
CA PHE A 46 -5.59 3.73 -36.68
C PHE A 46 -5.23 2.51 -35.84
N ASN A 47 -6.22 1.70 -35.47
CA ASN A 47 -6.00 0.46 -34.72
C ASN A 47 -5.12 -0.52 -35.50
N PHE A 48 -5.35 -0.69 -36.80
CA PHE A 48 -4.56 -1.56 -37.64
C PHE A 48 -3.07 -1.15 -37.67
N PHE A 49 -2.78 0.15 -37.80
CA PHE A 49 -1.40 0.64 -37.74
C PHE A 49 -0.77 0.51 -36.36
N ARG A 50 -1.51 0.81 -35.30
CA ARG A 50 -1.05 0.67 -33.92
C ARG A 50 -0.70 -0.79 -33.59
N GLU A 51 -1.53 -1.73 -34.00
CA GLU A 51 -1.29 -3.14 -33.74
C GLU A 51 -0.07 -3.67 -34.52
N ARG A 52 0.15 -3.18 -35.75
CA ARG A 52 1.36 -3.47 -36.52
C ARG A 52 2.62 -2.91 -35.84
N TYR A 53 2.54 -1.71 -35.27
CA TYR A 53 3.62 -1.10 -34.50
C TYR A 53 3.93 -1.91 -33.23
N ASP A 54 2.90 -2.25 -32.45
CA ASP A 54 3.04 -3.04 -31.21
C ASP A 54 3.61 -4.46 -31.49
N ARG A 55 3.26 -5.08 -32.63
CA ARG A 55 3.84 -6.37 -33.09
C ARG A 55 5.31 -6.25 -33.53
N SER A 56 5.77 -5.05 -33.89
CA SER A 56 7.17 -4.81 -34.29
C SER A 56 8.09 -4.62 -33.09
N ASP A 57 7.60 -4.00 -32.01
CA ASP A 57 8.38 -3.70 -30.80
C ASP A 57 8.39 -4.85 -29.77
N ASN A 58 7.43 -5.77 -29.83
CA ASN A 58 7.40 -6.92 -28.93
C ASN A 58 7.11 -8.21 -29.69
N PHE A 59 7.97 -9.22 -29.50
CA PHE A 59 7.77 -10.61 -29.93
C PHE A 59 6.66 -11.28 -29.09
N GLN A 60 5.46 -10.68 -29.05
CA GLN A 60 4.32 -11.22 -28.30
C GLN A 60 3.74 -12.43 -29.03
N ARG A 61 3.74 -13.57 -28.33
CA ARG A 61 3.03 -14.79 -28.77
C ARG A 61 1.54 -14.46 -28.95
N LYS A 62 0.93 -14.96 -30.04
CA LYS A 62 -0.51 -14.87 -30.29
C LYS A 62 -1.28 -15.39 -29.08
N ASN A 63 -2.22 -14.59 -28.58
CA ASN A 63 -3.17 -15.03 -27.56
C ASN A 63 -4.01 -16.20 -28.10
N ALA A 64 -4.37 -17.15 -27.24
CA ALA A 64 -5.29 -18.22 -27.61
C ALA A 64 -6.66 -17.62 -28.03
N PRO A 65 -7.32 -18.17 -29.06
CA PRO A 65 -8.65 -17.71 -29.45
C PRO A 65 -9.62 -17.88 -28.27
N SER A 66 -10.40 -16.84 -27.98
CA SER A 66 -11.35 -16.90 -26.88
C SER A 66 -12.55 -17.80 -27.23
N PRO A 67 -13.14 -18.54 -26.26
CA PRO A 67 -14.29 -19.41 -26.52
C PRO A 67 -15.54 -18.60 -26.87
N TRP A 68 -16.38 -19.11 -27.78
CA TRP A 68 -17.64 -18.47 -28.15
C TRP A 68 -18.61 -18.43 -26.95
N THR A 69 -18.96 -17.21 -26.51
CA THR A 69 -19.92 -16.99 -25.42
C THR A 69 -21.29 -16.66 -25.99
N LEU A 70 -22.35 -16.90 -25.21
CA LEU A 70 -23.71 -16.50 -25.57
C LEU A 70 -23.80 -15.00 -25.89
N LEU A 71 -23.02 -14.17 -25.19
CA LEU A 71 -22.95 -12.72 -25.40
C LEU A 71 -22.32 -12.35 -26.75
N THR A 72 -21.22 -13.00 -27.15
CA THR A 72 -20.61 -12.77 -28.48
C THR A 72 -21.56 -13.18 -29.61
N ILE A 73 -22.26 -14.32 -29.44
CA ILE A 73 -23.24 -14.79 -30.41
C ILE A 73 -24.41 -13.80 -30.52
N ALA A 74 -24.91 -13.29 -29.38
CA ALA A 74 -25.98 -12.29 -29.36
C ALA A 74 -25.59 -11.01 -30.12
N LYS A 75 -24.38 -10.47 -29.90
CA LYS A 75 -23.86 -9.29 -30.62
C LYS A 75 -23.81 -9.52 -32.15
N LEU A 76 -23.32 -10.68 -32.58
CA LEU A 76 -23.31 -11.03 -34.00
C LEU A 76 -24.71 -11.18 -34.60
N MET A 77 -25.65 -11.76 -33.85
CA MET A 77 -27.04 -11.88 -34.31
C MET A 77 -27.70 -10.50 -34.45
N LEU A 78 -27.52 -9.58 -33.49
CA LEU A 78 -28.08 -8.23 -33.58
C LEU A 78 -27.46 -7.41 -34.72
N THR A 79 -26.14 -7.49 -34.91
CA THR A 79 -25.48 -6.79 -36.04
C THR A 79 -25.90 -7.34 -37.40
N THR A 80 -26.10 -8.66 -37.54
CA THR A 80 -26.68 -9.23 -38.76
C THR A 80 -28.11 -8.77 -39.00
N ALA A 81 -28.93 -8.65 -37.93
CA ALA A 81 -30.28 -8.11 -38.03
C ALA A 81 -30.30 -6.65 -38.51
N LEU A 82 -29.34 -5.81 -38.06
CA LEU A 82 -29.18 -4.43 -38.53
C LEU A 82 -28.85 -4.34 -40.02
N ILE A 83 -28.01 -5.24 -40.53
CA ILE A 83 -27.70 -5.32 -41.97
C ILE A 83 -28.94 -5.70 -42.75
N LEU A 84 -29.67 -6.74 -42.33
CA LEU A 84 -30.88 -7.19 -43.01
C LEU A 84 -31.95 -6.09 -43.03
N CYS A 85 -32.16 -5.41 -41.92
CA CYS A 85 -33.09 -4.28 -41.84
C CYS A 85 -32.65 -3.13 -42.77
N SER A 86 -31.35 -2.84 -42.84
CA SER A 86 -30.82 -1.79 -43.71
C SER A 86 -30.94 -2.12 -45.20
N VAL A 87 -30.75 -3.38 -45.57
CA VAL A 87 -30.93 -3.86 -46.95
C VAL A 87 -32.40 -3.83 -47.34
N ALA A 88 -33.31 -4.22 -46.43
CA ALA A 88 -34.75 -4.12 -46.66
C ALA A 88 -35.19 -2.67 -46.88
N GLU A 89 -34.66 -1.72 -46.09
CA GLU A 89 -34.90 -0.28 -46.28
C GLU A 89 -34.37 0.20 -47.65
N ALA A 90 -33.17 -0.24 -48.07
CA ALA A 90 -32.62 0.11 -49.38
C ALA A 90 -33.49 -0.40 -50.54
N LEU A 91 -33.97 -1.64 -50.46
CA LEU A 91 -34.84 -2.24 -51.48
C LEU A 91 -36.20 -1.54 -51.54
N TYR A 92 -36.73 -1.12 -50.38
CA TYR A 92 -37.96 -0.33 -50.31
C TYR A 92 -37.80 1.04 -50.97
N LEU A 93 -36.71 1.77 -50.68
CA LEU A 93 -36.42 3.06 -51.33
C LEU A 93 -36.24 2.91 -52.85
N LEU A 94 -35.59 1.85 -53.33
CA LEU A 94 -35.46 1.57 -54.76
C LEU A 94 -36.80 1.25 -55.44
N TYR A 95 -37.68 0.53 -54.75
CA TYR A 95 -39.03 0.26 -55.23
C TYR A 95 -39.86 1.55 -55.33
N GLU A 96 -39.74 2.41 -54.33
CA GLU A 96 -40.50 3.64 -54.23
C GLU A 96 -40.07 4.71 -55.26
N ASP A 97 -38.78 4.79 -55.57
CA ASP A 97 -38.22 5.66 -56.63
C ASP A 97 -38.55 5.13 -58.05
N SER A 98 -38.93 3.85 -58.17
CA SER A 98 -39.42 3.29 -59.45
C SER A 98 -40.86 3.71 -59.76
N LEU A 99 -41.58 4.31 -58.81
CA LEU A 99 -42.93 4.83 -59.00
C LEU A 99 -42.89 6.25 -59.60
N PRO A 100 -43.72 6.55 -60.62
CA PRO A 100 -43.62 7.78 -61.43
C PRO A 100 -43.93 9.12 -60.72
N TYR A 101 -44.28 9.11 -59.43
CA TYR A 101 -44.73 10.28 -58.67
C TYR A 101 -43.99 10.55 -57.35
N ARG A 102 -42.97 9.75 -56.98
CA ARG A 102 -42.14 9.98 -55.78
C ARG A 102 -40.67 10.02 -56.19
N HIS A 103 -40.06 11.20 -56.10
CA HIS A 103 -38.61 11.34 -56.25
C HIS A 103 -37.95 11.25 -54.87
N ILE A 104 -37.08 10.26 -54.68
CA ILE A 104 -36.30 10.12 -53.45
C ILE A 104 -34.96 10.81 -53.62
N THR A 105 -34.54 11.55 -52.59
CA THR A 105 -33.26 12.24 -52.60
C THR A 105 -32.06 11.32 -52.63
N LYS A 106 -30.99 11.79 -53.29
CA LYS A 106 -29.69 11.10 -53.31
C LYS A 106 -29.14 10.85 -51.90
N VAL A 107 -29.34 11.77 -50.94
CA VAL A 107 -28.85 11.59 -49.54
C VAL A 107 -29.37 10.31 -48.92
N ASN A 108 -30.64 9.97 -49.10
CA ASN A 108 -31.24 8.80 -48.47
C ASN A 108 -30.57 7.51 -48.97
N TYR A 109 -30.31 7.40 -50.27
CA TYR A 109 -29.54 6.30 -50.83
C TYR A 109 -28.13 6.20 -50.28
N PHE A 110 -27.38 7.30 -50.25
CA PHE A 110 -26.02 7.28 -49.72
C PHE A 110 -26.00 6.92 -48.24
N SER A 111 -26.96 7.42 -47.44
CA SER A 111 -27.08 7.12 -46.01
C SER A 111 -27.20 5.62 -45.72
N VAL A 112 -28.06 4.92 -46.45
CA VAL A 112 -28.29 3.48 -46.27
C VAL A 112 -27.09 2.67 -46.75
N VAL A 113 -26.46 3.05 -47.87
CA VAL A 113 -25.26 2.39 -48.38
C VAL A 113 -24.10 2.51 -47.38
N PHE A 114 -23.83 3.71 -46.85
CA PHE A 114 -22.79 3.91 -45.84
C PHE A 114 -23.06 3.11 -44.57
N ARG A 115 -24.33 3.01 -44.14
CA ARG A 115 -24.73 2.22 -42.97
C ARG A 115 -24.46 0.72 -43.18
N ILE A 116 -24.86 0.16 -44.33
CA ILE A 116 -24.62 -1.25 -44.66
C ILE A 116 -23.11 -1.57 -44.67
N LEU A 117 -22.31 -0.75 -45.36
CA LEU A 117 -20.85 -0.93 -45.42
C LEU A 117 -20.20 -0.88 -44.04
N THR A 118 -20.67 0.03 -43.18
CA THR A 118 -20.16 0.19 -41.81
C THR A 118 -20.55 -0.97 -40.90
N PHE A 119 -21.76 -1.51 -41.02
CA PHE A 119 -22.17 -2.70 -40.26
C PHE A 119 -21.43 -3.97 -40.70
N ILE A 120 -21.11 -4.11 -42.00
CA ILE A 120 -20.24 -5.19 -42.49
C ILE A 120 -18.85 -5.08 -41.86
N LEU A 121 -18.29 -3.87 -41.82
CA LEU A 121 -17.02 -3.62 -41.14
C LEU A 121 -17.10 -3.94 -39.64
N ALA A 122 -18.21 -3.60 -38.98
CA ALA A 122 -18.41 -3.90 -37.57
C ALA A 122 -18.42 -5.41 -37.28
N ILE A 123 -19.12 -6.22 -38.09
CA ILE A 123 -19.09 -7.69 -38.01
C ILE A 123 -17.68 -8.23 -38.20
N TYR A 124 -16.96 -7.75 -39.23
CA TYR A 124 -15.59 -8.15 -39.48
C TYR A 124 -14.69 -7.89 -38.26
N LEU A 125 -14.79 -6.69 -37.67
CA LEU A 125 -14.03 -6.31 -36.48
C LEU A 125 -14.40 -7.15 -35.24
N GLN A 126 -15.68 -7.48 -35.04
CA GLN A 126 -16.12 -8.37 -33.94
C GLN A 126 -15.53 -9.79 -34.08
N VAL A 127 -15.53 -10.35 -35.28
CA VAL A 127 -14.94 -11.68 -35.55
C VAL A 127 -13.41 -11.67 -35.46
N ALA A 128 -12.76 -10.64 -35.99
CA ALA A 128 -11.31 -10.47 -35.92
C ALA A 128 -10.82 -10.41 -34.46
N GLN A 129 -11.47 -9.59 -33.63
CA GLN A 129 -11.18 -9.47 -32.20
C GLN A 129 -11.29 -10.81 -31.48
N LYS A 130 -12.29 -11.61 -31.82
CA LYS A 130 -12.48 -12.95 -31.23
C LYS A 130 -11.33 -13.89 -31.58
N ARG A 131 -10.93 -13.90 -32.85
CA ARG A 131 -9.86 -14.76 -33.38
C ARG A 131 -8.50 -14.43 -32.78
N GLU A 132 -8.25 -13.16 -32.52
CA GLU A 132 -6.99 -12.66 -31.95
C GLU A 132 -7.00 -12.64 -30.40
N GLY A 133 -8.10 -13.08 -29.77
CA GLY A 133 -8.21 -13.12 -28.31
C GLY A 133 -8.31 -11.73 -27.66
N HIS A 134 -8.54 -10.67 -28.44
CA HIS A 134 -8.79 -9.32 -27.94
C HIS A 134 -10.25 -9.22 -27.47
N LEU A 135 -10.44 -9.13 -26.15
CA LEU A 135 -11.75 -8.90 -25.54
C LEU A 135 -12.23 -7.47 -25.85
N ASN A 136 -13.29 -7.34 -26.66
CA ASN A 136 -14.05 -6.12 -26.98
C ASN A 136 -13.24 -4.82 -27.21
N SER A 137 -13.05 -4.42 -28.48
CA SER A 137 -12.34 -3.17 -28.82
C SER A 137 -13.10 -1.92 -28.39
N TYR A 138 -12.37 -1.00 -27.75
CA TYR A 138 -12.80 0.36 -27.39
C TYR A 138 -13.54 1.07 -28.53
N THR A 139 -13.12 0.82 -29.77
CA THR A 139 -13.66 1.48 -30.96
C THR A 139 -15.07 1.02 -31.32
N LEU A 140 -15.38 -0.28 -31.15
CA LEU A 140 -16.72 -0.80 -31.44
C LEU A 140 -17.73 -0.33 -30.40
N SER A 141 -17.40 -0.40 -29.10
CA SER A 141 -18.30 0.09 -28.06
C SER A 141 -18.63 1.58 -28.20
N LEU A 142 -17.63 2.41 -28.52
CA LEU A 142 -17.85 3.85 -28.73
C LEU A 142 -18.68 4.12 -29.99
N PHE A 143 -18.46 3.34 -31.05
CA PHE A 143 -19.26 3.42 -32.27
C PHE A 143 -20.74 3.11 -32.00
N TRP A 144 -21.06 2.01 -31.30
CA TRP A 144 -22.46 1.66 -31.03
C TRP A 144 -23.18 2.73 -30.21
N ILE A 145 -22.51 3.33 -29.21
CA ILE A 145 -23.08 4.43 -28.42
C ILE A 145 -23.29 5.66 -29.29
N LEU A 146 -22.25 6.10 -30.02
CA LEU A 146 -22.32 7.29 -30.86
C LEU A 146 -23.41 7.14 -31.92
N PHE A 147 -23.48 5.97 -32.57
CA PHE A 147 -24.50 5.68 -33.56
C PHE A 147 -25.90 5.64 -32.95
N SER A 148 -26.08 5.07 -31.75
CA SER A 148 -27.38 5.06 -31.05
C SER A 148 -27.85 6.47 -30.69
N VAL A 149 -26.94 7.35 -30.23
CA VAL A 149 -27.26 8.75 -29.89
C VAL A 149 -27.61 9.54 -31.15
N CYS A 150 -26.82 9.45 -32.21
CA CYS A 150 -27.14 10.14 -33.47
C CYS A 150 -28.43 9.60 -34.10
N ASN A 151 -28.67 8.29 -33.99
CA ASN A 151 -29.89 7.68 -34.53
C ASN A 151 -31.13 8.04 -33.72
N PHE A 152 -31.03 8.32 -32.42
CA PHE A 152 -32.16 8.83 -31.62
C PHE A 152 -32.76 10.10 -32.25
N PHE A 153 -31.93 11.12 -32.52
CA PHE A 153 -32.35 12.36 -33.19
C PHE A 153 -32.81 12.16 -34.63
N SER A 154 -32.34 11.09 -35.28
CA SER A 154 -32.75 10.69 -36.62
C SER A 154 -33.87 9.66 -36.63
N SER A 155 -34.42 9.26 -35.48
CA SER A 155 -35.41 8.18 -35.41
C SER A 155 -36.82 8.77 -35.39
N PRO A 156 -37.80 8.04 -35.92
CA PRO A 156 -39.19 8.43 -35.79
C PRO A 156 -39.68 8.52 -34.34
N PHE A 157 -38.89 8.03 -33.38
CA PHE A 157 -39.13 8.18 -31.95
C PHE A 157 -38.97 9.64 -31.47
N PHE A 158 -38.03 10.40 -32.07
CA PHE A 158 -37.89 11.83 -31.81
C PHE A 158 -39.08 12.61 -32.35
N ASP A 159 -39.57 12.23 -33.54
CA ASP A 159 -40.76 12.82 -34.17
C ASP A 159 -42.06 12.43 -33.42
N ALA A 160 -42.14 11.21 -32.90
CA ALA A 160 -43.27 10.75 -32.09
C ALA A 160 -43.35 11.42 -30.71
N LEU A 161 -42.25 12.03 -30.23
CA LEU A 161 -42.25 12.85 -29.03
C LEU A 161 -42.95 14.21 -29.25
N SER A 162 -43.11 14.63 -30.52
CA SER A 162 -43.56 15.97 -30.90
C SER A 162 -44.81 15.99 -31.80
N VAL A 163 -45.17 14.89 -32.46
CA VAL A 163 -46.27 14.81 -33.44
C VAL A 163 -47.31 13.74 -33.06
N SER A 164 -48.60 14.06 -33.19
CA SER A 164 -49.68 13.07 -33.11
C SER A 164 -49.53 12.03 -34.22
N LEU A 165 -49.77 10.75 -33.90
CA LEU A 165 -49.58 9.59 -34.80
C LEU A 165 -50.23 9.72 -36.21
N ASP A 166 -51.14 10.68 -36.42
CA ASP A 166 -51.84 10.94 -37.68
C ASP A 166 -51.00 11.68 -38.75
N GLY A 167 -49.81 12.20 -38.42
CA GLY A 167 -48.97 12.98 -39.34
C GLY A 167 -47.86 12.22 -40.09
N PHE A 168 -47.71 10.92 -39.90
CA PHE A 168 -46.62 10.15 -40.53
C PHE A 168 -46.92 9.85 -42.01
N LEU A 169 -46.15 10.45 -42.93
CA LEU A 169 -46.36 10.32 -44.37
C LEU A 169 -46.07 8.92 -44.95
N ASP A 170 -45.29 8.04 -44.28
CA ASP A 170 -45.03 6.66 -44.75
C ASP A 170 -44.84 5.65 -43.58
N PRO A 171 -45.83 4.74 -43.34
CA PRO A 171 -45.78 3.77 -42.24
C PRO A 171 -44.60 2.79 -42.28
N SER A 172 -44.13 2.43 -43.48
CA SER A 172 -43.06 1.44 -43.68
C SER A 172 -41.69 1.96 -43.24
N LEU A 173 -41.36 3.21 -43.60
CA LEU A 173 -40.10 3.87 -43.18
C LEU A 173 -40.07 4.12 -41.67
N PHE A 174 -41.23 4.41 -41.07
CA PHE A 174 -41.37 4.50 -39.62
C PHE A 174 -41.00 3.18 -38.93
N ILE A 175 -41.54 2.04 -39.41
CA ILE A 175 -41.26 0.71 -38.86
C ILE A 175 -39.77 0.37 -38.96
N PHE A 176 -39.14 0.59 -40.12
CA PHE A 176 -37.70 0.36 -40.29
C PHE A 176 -36.85 1.22 -39.35
N GLY A 177 -37.22 2.49 -39.16
CA GLY A 177 -36.56 3.39 -38.23
C GLY A 177 -36.64 2.92 -36.77
N VAL A 178 -37.81 2.48 -36.32
CA VAL A 178 -38.02 1.97 -34.95
C VAL A 178 -37.26 0.66 -34.71
N ILE A 179 -37.31 -0.28 -35.66
CA ILE A 179 -36.55 -1.55 -35.56
C ILE A 179 -35.05 -1.26 -35.51
N THR A 180 -34.55 -0.39 -36.38
CA THR A 180 -33.13 -0.03 -36.41
C THR A 180 -32.69 0.60 -35.09
N PHE A 181 -33.45 1.56 -34.55
CA PHE A 181 -33.14 2.20 -33.28
C PHE A 181 -33.13 1.23 -32.10
N THR A 182 -34.15 0.38 -31.97
CA THR A 182 -34.26 -0.59 -30.87
C THR A 182 -33.13 -1.62 -30.87
N VAL A 183 -32.77 -2.14 -32.05
CA VAL A 183 -31.64 -3.08 -32.19
C VAL A 183 -30.29 -2.39 -31.92
N LEU A 184 -30.11 -1.15 -32.34
CA LEU A 184 -28.90 -0.36 -32.03
C LEU A 184 -28.72 -0.14 -30.52
N VAL A 185 -29.79 0.23 -29.82
CA VAL A 185 -29.76 0.42 -28.36
C VAL A 185 -29.45 -0.91 -27.67
N ALA A 186 -30.05 -2.02 -28.11
CA ALA A 186 -29.74 -3.35 -27.59
C ALA A 186 -28.26 -3.72 -27.77
N GLU A 187 -27.68 -3.46 -28.95
CA GLU A 187 -26.26 -3.71 -29.22
C GLU A 187 -25.35 -2.81 -28.36
N ALA A 188 -25.70 -1.54 -28.19
CA ALA A 188 -24.99 -0.61 -27.32
C ALA A 188 -25.01 -1.10 -25.86
N VAL A 189 -26.16 -1.60 -25.37
CA VAL A 189 -26.29 -2.18 -24.03
C VAL A 189 -25.47 -3.46 -23.89
N LEU A 190 -25.52 -4.38 -24.85
CA LEU A 190 -24.70 -5.60 -24.81
C LEU A 190 -23.20 -5.28 -24.85
N SER A 191 -22.80 -4.18 -25.47
CA SER A 191 -21.42 -3.69 -25.49
C SER A 191 -20.91 -3.19 -24.12
N LEU A 192 -21.81 -2.97 -23.13
CA LEU A 192 -21.46 -2.64 -21.75
C LEU A 192 -20.90 -3.84 -20.97
N PHE A 193 -21.31 -5.05 -21.34
CA PHE A 193 -20.95 -6.27 -20.62
C PHE A 193 -19.67 -6.87 -21.18
N THR A 194 -18.79 -7.27 -20.26
CA THR A 194 -17.56 -8.00 -20.55
C THR A 194 -17.87 -9.45 -20.85
N ASP A 195 -17.30 -9.96 -21.95
CA ASP A 195 -17.33 -11.40 -22.23
C ASP A 195 -16.53 -12.13 -21.14
N PRO A 196 -17.14 -13.09 -20.41
CA PRO A 196 -16.42 -13.85 -19.41
C PRO A 196 -15.36 -14.73 -20.09
N GLN A 197 -14.11 -14.65 -19.64
CA GLN A 197 -13.13 -15.69 -19.96
C GLN A 197 -13.50 -16.95 -19.17
N TYR A 198 -14.08 -17.92 -19.85
CA TYR A 198 -14.36 -19.24 -19.27
C TYR A 198 -13.12 -20.12 -19.47
N ASN A 199 -12.60 -20.63 -18.35
CA ASN A 199 -11.50 -21.60 -18.23
C ASN A 199 -10.11 -21.13 -18.71
N MET A 200 -9.32 -20.63 -17.76
CA MET A 200 -7.89 -20.90 -17.79
C MET A 200 -7.61 -21.89 -16.65
N PHE A 201 -7.02 -23.03 -16.99
CA PHE A 201 -6.40 -23.91 -16.00
C PHE A 201 -5.45 -23.05 -15.15
N TRP A 202 -5.47 -23.27 -13.83
CA TRP A 202 -4.56 -22.63 -12.88
C TRP A 202 -3.13 -22.75 -13.38
N ASP A 203 -2.56 -21.65 -13.83
CA ASP A 203 -1.16 -21.56 -14.23
C ASP A 203 -0.55 -20.43 -13.39
N ALA A 204 0.07 -20.81 -12.28
CA ALA A 204 0.56 -19.92 -11.23
C ALA A 204 1.57 -18.86 -11.74
N GLU A 205 2.11 -19.04 -12.95
CA GLU A 205 3.01 -18.07 -13.59
C GLU A 205 2.28 -17.01 -14.44
N LYS A 206 1.00 -17.21 -14.79
CA LYS A 206 0.28 -16.44 -15.83
C LYS A 206 -0.91 -15.60 -15.35
N ASP A 207 -1.23 -15.58 -14.05
CA ASP A 207 -2.33 -14.79 -13.50
C ASP A 207 -2.03 -13.28 -13.52
N GLU A 208 -1.91 -12.68 -14.70
CA GLU A 208 -1.84 -11.23 -14.82
C GLU A 208 -3.24 -10.61 -14.62
N PHE A 209 -3.35 -9.66 -13.69
CA PHE A 209 -4.54 -8.84 -13.54
C PHE A 209 -4.99 -8.21 -14.89
N ILE A 210 -6.15 -8.66 -15.37
CA ILE A 210 -6.67 -8.53 -16.75
C ILE A 210 -7.26 -7.14 -17.02
N MET A 211 -6.67 -6.05 -16.50
CA MET A 211 -7.20 -4.70 -16.72
C MET A 211 -6.97 -4.21 -18.16
N LYS A 212 -5.91 -4.71 -18.82
CA LYS A 212 -5.48 -4.27 -20.17
C LYS A 212 -6.43 -4.75 -21.29
N HIS A 213 -7.27 -5.75 -21.02
CA HIS A 213 -8.17 -6.35 -22.00
C HIS A 213 -9.66 -6.10 -21.70
N GLN A 214 -9.99 -5.15 -20.81
CA GLN A 214 -11.40 -4.81 -20.58
C GLN A 214 -11.91 -3.77 -21.60
N PRO A 215 -13.16 -3.90 -22.10
CA PRO A 215 -13.82 -2.91 -22.94
C PRO A 215 -13.89 -1.53 -22.27
N LEU A 216 -14.02 -0.49 -23.10
CA LEU A 216 -14.06 0.92 -22.66
C LEU A 216 -15.00 1.13 -21.49
N LEU A 217 -16.25 0.67 -21.64
CA LEU A 217 -17.32 0.94 -20.68
C LEU A 217 -17.12 0.17 -19.38
N SER A 218 -16.58 -1.05 -19.45
CA SER A 218 -16.24 -1.79 -18.24
C SER A 218 -15.13 -1.12 -17.45
N ARG A 219 -14.16 -0.52 -18.14
CA ARG A 219 -13.10 0.29 -17.52
C ARG A 219 -13.63 1.62 -17.00
N LEU A 220 -14.56 2.24 -17.72
CA LEU A 220 -15.20 3.52 -17.38
C LEU A 220 -16.01 3.39 -16.08
N PHE A 221 -16.86 2.38 -16.01
CA PHE A 221 -17.76 2.14 -14.88
C PHE A 221 -17.24 1.13 -13.85
N PHE A 222 -15.99 0.67 -14.00
CA PHE A 222 -15.38 -0.36 -13.13
C PHE A 222 -16.22 -1.65 -13.01
N SER A 223 -16.98 -2.01 -14.06
CA SER A 223 -17.92 -3.14 -14.00
C SER A 223 -17.24 -4.50 -13.83
N TRP A 224 -15.96 -4.62 -14.20
CA TRP A 224 -15.15 -5.81 -13.97
C TRP A 224 -15.07 -6.18 -12.47
N MET A 225 -15.16 -5.19 -11.58
CA MET A 225 -15.10 -5.39 -10.13
C MET A 225 -16.39 -6.04 -9.58
N ASN A 226 -17.51 -5.94 -10.29
CA ASN A 226 -18.79 -6.50 -9.85
C ASN A 226 -18.71 -8.01 -9.60
N ARG A 227 -17.94 -8.73 -10.42
CA ARG A 227 -17.73 -10.18 -10.23
C ARG A 227 -17.01 -10.48 -8.92
N ILE A 228 -15.98 -9.70 -8.60
CA ILE A 228 -15.20 -9.84 -7.36
C ILE A 228 -16.10 -9.53 -6.18
N ILE A 229 -16.80 -8.38 -6.20
CA ILE A 229 -17.74 -7.98 -5.14
C ILE A 229 -18.79 -9.06 -4.88
N TRP A 230 -19.37 -9.61 -5.95
CA TRP A 230 -20.41 -10.63 -5.82
C TRP A 230 -19.86 -11.98 -5.35
N HIS A 231 -18.62 -12.34 -5.73
CA HIS A 231 -17.92 -13.48 -5.17
C HIS A 231 -17.68 -13.29 -3.67
N GLY A 232 -17.22 -12.11 -3.24
CA GLY A 232 -17.00 -11.76 -1.83
C GLY A 232 -18.28 -11.68 -1.00
N TYR A 233 -19.42 -11.38 -1.62
CA TYR A 233 -20.72 -11.45 -0.97
C TYR A 233 -21.13 -12.90 -0.65
N ARG A 234 -20.73 -13.86 -1.49
CA ARG A 234 -21.10 -15.29 -1.35
C ARG A 234 -20.06 -16.13 -0.63
N ASN A 235 -18.79 -15.77 -0.74
CA ASN A 235 -17.65 -16.53 -0.25
C ASN A 235 -16.71 -15.61 0.54
N VAL A 236 -16.02 -16.17 1.52
CA VAL A 236 -14.92 -15.47 2.21
C VAL A 236 -13.72 -15.40 1.25
N PHE A 237 -13.13 -14.22 1.09
CA PHE A 237 -11.91 -14.07 0.33
C PHE A 237 -10.73 -14.71 1.07
N GLU A 238 -10.06 -15.65 0.42
CA GLU A 238 -8.73 -16.09 0.81
C GLU A 238 -7.70 -15.28 0.03
N VAL A 239 -6.64 -14.81 0.71
CA VAL A 239 -5.59 -13.98 0.09
C VAL A 239 -4.93 -14.71 -1.08
N ASP A 240 -4.78 -16.03 -0.98
CA ASP A 240 -4.13 -16.89 -1.98
C ASP A 240 -4.97 -17.07 -3.26
N LYS A 241 -6.26 -16.69 -3.24
CA LYS A 241 -7.19 -16.77 -4.38
C LYS A 241 -7.37 -15.44 -5.10
N LEU A 242 -6.64 -14.40 -4.72
CA LEU A 242 -6.67 -13.08 -5.38
C LEU A 242 -5.74 -13.06 -6.60
N ASP A 243 -6.15 -12.35 -7.65
CA ASP A 243 -5.38 -12.20 -8.89
C ASP A 243 -3.99 -11.60 -8.61
N VAL A 244 -2.96 -12.09 -9.31
CA VAL A 244 -1.61 -11.53 -9.19
C VAL A 244 -1.53 -10.17 -9.90
N LEU A 245 -0.88 -9.22 -9.23
CA LEU A 245 -0.64 -7.89 -9.78
C LEU A 245 0.11 -7.97 -11.12
N ALA A 246 -0.28 -7.09 -12.05
CA ALA A 246 0.40 -6.93 -13.34
C ALA A 246 1.91 -6.68 -13.13
N PRO A 247 2.80 -7.17 -14.02
CA PRO A 247 4.26 -7.09 -13.81
C PRO A 247 4.77 -5.67 -13.54
N LYS A 248 4.17 -4.65 -14.18
CA LYS A 248 4.51 -3.24 -13.98
C LYS A 248 4.13 -2.67 -12.62
N MET A 249 3.25 -3.36 -11.88
CA MET A 249 2.79 -3.00 -10.53
C MET A 249 3.45 -3.88 -9.46
N ARG A 250 4.35 -4.81 -9.82
CA ARG A 250 5.09 -5.64 -8.87
C ARG A 250 6.24 -4.84 -8.23
N THR A 251 6.53 -5.14 -6.97
CA THR A 251 7.55 -4.46 -6.16
C THR A 251 8.91 -4.39 -6.84
N ALA A 252 9.36 -5.46 -7.51
CA ALA A 252 10.65 -5.50 -8.19
C ALA A 252 10.79 -4.41 -9.26
N TYR A 253 9.79 -4.26 -10.13
CA TYR A 253 9.81 -3.25 -11.20
C TYR A 253 9.65 -1.83 -10.63
N LEU A 254 8.72 -1.64 -9.70
CA LEU A 254 8.46 -0.33 -9.09
C LEU A 254 9.67 0.19 -8.31
N HIS A 255 10.31 -0.68 -7.53
CA HIS A 255 11.54 -0.34 -6.82
C HIS A 255 12.67 -0.02 -7.79
N GLN A 256 12.90 -0.83 -8.84
CA GLN A 256 13.94 -0.53 -9.82
C GLN A 256 13.71 0.82 -10.53
N LYS A 257 12.46 1.13 -10.88
CA LYS A 257 12.10 2.41 -11.49
C LYS A 257 12.39 3.59 -10.56
N LEU A 258 12.05 3.47 -9.26
CA LEU A 258 12.32 4.49 -8.26
C LEU A 258 13.82 4.62 -7.99
N GLN A 259 14.53 3.50 -7.82
CA GLN A 259 15.97 3.44 -7.57
C GLN A 259 16.76 4.14 -8.67
N ASN A 260 16.42 3.89 -9.94
CA ASN A 260 17.07 4.56 -11.07
C ASN A 260 16.92 6.09 -11.04
N GLN A 261 15.79 6.61 -10.53
CA GLN A 261 15.60 8.06 -10.37
C GLN A 261 16.29 8.59 -9.12
N TRP A 262 16.31 7.81 -8.06
CA TRP A 262 17.01 8.12 -6.81
C TRP A 262 18.52 8.25 -7.03
N THR A 263 19.15 7.28 -7.69
CA THR A 263 20.60 7.32 -8.00
C THR A 263 20.96 8.51 -8.90
N LYS A 264 20.09 8.89 -9.85
CA LYS A 264 20.29 10.10 -10.66
C LYS A 264 20.27 11.38 -9.81
N GLU A 265 19.39 11.44 -8.81
CA GLU A 265 19.32 12.57 -7.88
C GLU A 265 20.51 12.60 -6.91
N GLU A 266 20.97 11.45 -6.43
CA GLU A 266 22.19 11.35 -5.62
C GLU A 266 23.42 11.82 -6.40
N ASN A 267 23.58 11.36 -7.65
CA ASN A 267 24.71 11.78 -8.50
C ASN A 267 24.67 13.27 -8.80
N ARG A 268 23.49 13.82 -9.15
CA ARG A 268 23.31 15.26 -9.33
C ARG A 268 23.69 16.06 -8.07
N ALA A 269 23.31 15.58 -6.88
CA ALA A 269 23.66 16.25 -5.63
C ALA A 269 25.17 16.18 -5.34
N LYS A 270 25.84 15.09 -5.72
CA LYS A 270 27.31 14.94 -5.62
C LYS A 270 28.04 15.88 -6.59
N GLU A 271 27.60 15.97 -7.84
CA GLU A 271 28.18 16.87 -8.86
C GLU A 271 28.14 18.33 -8.40
N ILE A 272 26.98 18.79 -7.87
CA ILE A 272 26.83 20.15 -7.32
C ILE A 272 27.79 20.39 -6.14
N PHE A 273 28.03 19.37 -5.30
CA PHE A 273 28.94 19.46 -4.17
C PHE A 273 30.42 19.48 -4.59
N GLU A 274 30.78 18.79 -5.68
CA GLU A 274 32.15 18.77 -6.22
C GLU A 274 32.49 20.05 -6.99
N GLU A 275 31.56 20.61 -7.77
CA GLU A 275 31.75 21.91 -8.45
C GLU A 275 32.02 23.04 -7.43
N ASP A 276 31.32 23.04 -6.30
CA ASP A 276 31.50 24.03 -5.21
C ASP A 276 32.91 23.99 -4.56
N LYS A 277 33.63 22.86 -4.65
CA LYS A 277 35.02 22.76 -4.16
C LYS A 277 36.05 23.39 -5.10
N THR A 278 35.71 23.62 -6.37
CA THR A 278 36.68 23.99 -7.42
C THR A 278 36.68 25.47 -7.85
N GLY A 279 35.69 26.30 -7.47
CA GLY A 279 35.79 27.73 -7.78
C GLY A 279 34.62 28.64 -7.41
N VAL A 280 34.92 29.64 -6.57
CA VAL A 280 34.45 31.04 -6.57
C VAL A 280 32.98 31.29 -6.99
N THR A 281 32.04 31.24 -6.05
CA THR A 281 31.02 32.31 -5.87
C THR A 281 30.37 32.25 -4.49
N ARG A 282 30.58 33.31 -3.70
CA ARG A 282 30.12 33.44 -2.30
C ARG A 282 28.65 33.87 -2.17
N ARG A 283 27.76 33.57 -3.15
CA ARG A 283 26.42 34.19 -3.22
C ARG A 283 25.18 33.30 -3.22
N GLU A 284 25.30 31.98 -3.04
CA GLU A 284 24.11 31.12 -2.82
C GLU A 284 24.25 30.16 -1.63
N LYS A 285 24.61 30.68 -0.46
CA LYS A 285 24.57 29.94 0.82
C LYS A 285 23.15 29.52 1.28
N CYS A 286 22.10 29.73 0.48
CA CYS A 286 20.71 29.57 0.93
C CYS A 286 20.08 28.20 0.58
N CYS A 287 20.71 27.35 -0.26
CA CYS A 287 20.14 26.05 -0.61
C CYS A 287 21.22 24.96 -0.78
N GLN A 288 21.97 24.65 0.29
CA GLN A 288 22.56 23.32 0.45
C GLN A 288 21.43 22.30 0.62
N ARG A 289 20.77 21.91 -0.47
CA ARG A 289 19.75 20.87 -0.46
C ARG A 289 20.40 19.58 -0.88
N GLY A 290 20.56 18.66 0.07
CA GLY A 290 20.86 17.26 -0.23
C GLY A 290 19.82 16.67 -1.21
N PRO A 291 20.05 15.45 -1.73
CA PRO A 291 19.17 14.83 -2.72
C PRO A 291 17.74 14.77 -2.21
N SER A 292 16.78 15.13 -3.07
CA SER A 292 15.38 15.28 -2.65
C SER A 292 14.52 14.12 -3.15
N LEU A 293 14.01 13.33 -2.20
CA LEU A 293 13.17 12.17 -2.51
C LEU A 293 11.88 12.57 -3.26
N LEU A 294 11.31 13.73 -2.92
CA LEU A 294 10.14 14.28 -3.59
C LEU A 294 10.39 14.49 -5.09
N LEU A 295 11.57 14.99 -5.48
CA LEU A 295 11.89 15.24 -6.89
C LEU A 295 12.10 13.93 -7.65
N ALA A 296 12.76 12.95 -7.05
CA ALA A 296 12.91 11.61 -7.62
C ALA A 296 11.54 10.95 -7.87
N ILE A 297 10.60 11.07 -6.93
CA ILE A 297 9.24 10.55 -7.05
C ILE A 297 8.46 11.28 -8.14
N ILE A 298 8.49 12.62 -8.17
CA ILE A 298 7.80 13.41 -9.20
C ILE A 298 8.31 13.02 -10.60
N ARG A 299 9.62 12.85 -10.79
CA ARG A 299 10.18 12.39 -12.07
C ARG A 299 9.80 10.95 -12.41
N ALA A 300 9.66 10.07 -11.42
CA ALA A 300 9.19 8.71 -11.68
C ALA A 300 7.70 8.66 -12.11
N LEU A 301 6.91 9.63 -11.67
CA LEU A 301 5.44 9.65 -11.81
C LEU A 301 4.89 10.70 -12.78
N TRP A 302 5.74 11.52 -13.40
CA TRP A 302 5.29 12.69 -14.17
C TRP A 302 4.16 12.43 -15.19
N PRO A 303 4.10 11.29 -15.93
CA PRO A 303 3.01 11.06 -16.88
C PRO A 303 1.65 10.84 -16.18
N TRP A 304 1.67 10.17 -15.02
CA TRP A 304 0.47 9.92 -14.22
C TRP A 304 -0.02 11.21 -13.56
N LEU A 305 0.91 12.00 -13.01
CA LEU A 305 0.59 13.28 -12.39
C LEU A 305 0.02 14.27 -13.41
N LEU A 306 0.59 14.32 -14.62
CA LEU A 306 0.09 15.18 -15.70
C LEU A 306 -1.32 14.76 -16.14
N ALA A 307 -1.54 13.47 -16.38
CA ALA A 307 -2.87 12.97 -16.77
C ALA A 307 -3.93 13.28 -15.71
N ALA A 308 -3.61 13.07 -14.43
CA ALA A 308 -4.50 13.41 -13.32
C ALA A 308 -4.74 14.92 -13.22
N ALA A 309 -3.70 15.75 -13.40
CA ALA A 309 -3.84 17.20 -13.35
C ALA A 309 -4.75 17.75 -14.45
N VAL A 310 -4.65 17.21 -15.68
CA VAL A 310 -5.54 17.57 -16.79
C VAL A 310 -6.99 17.19 -16.49
N LEU A 311 -7.23 15.99 -15.96
CA LEU A 311 -8.57 15.56 -15.58
C LEU A 311 -9.16 16.41 -14.46
N GLU A 312 -8.35 16.76 -13.45
CA GLU A 312 -8.77 17.65 -12.35
C GLU A 312 -9.08 19.06 -12.85
N PHE A 313 -8.33 19.57 -13.83
CA PHE A 313 -8.58 20.86 -14.44
C PHE A 313 -9.95 20.87 -15.14
N ILE A 314 -10.22 19.86 -15.98
CA ILE A 314 -11.52 19.72 -16.67
C ILE A 314 -12.65 19.56 -15.64
N TYR A 315 -12.48 18.70 -14.65
CA TYR A 315 -13.47 18.49 -13.58
C TYR A 315 -13.81 19.78 -12.84
N SER A 316 -12.83 20.67 -12.62
CA SER A 316 -13.04 21.94 -11.91
C SER A 316 -13.96 22.91 -12.64
N PHE A 317 -14.12 22.79 -13.97
CA PHE A 317 -15.15 23.52 -14.73
C PHE A 317 -16.45 22.76 -14.81
N VAL A 318 -16.40 21.45 -15.10
CA VAL A 318 -17.61 20.62 -15.29
C VAL A 318 -18.46 20.57 -14.02
N VAL A 319 -17.85 20.57 -12.84
CA VAL A 319 -18.57 20.58 -11.55
C VAL A 319 -19.41 21.85 -11.33
N LEU A 320 -19.13 22.93 -12.06
CA LEU A 320 -19.87 24.20 -12.00
C LEU A 320 -20.99 24.30 -13.03
N LEU A 321 -21.09 23.34 -13.97
CA LEU A 321 -22.18 23.32 -14.95
C LEU A 321 -23.55 23.04 -14.32
N PRO A 322 -23.72 22.10 -13.36
CA PRO A 322 -25.04 21.83 -12.79
C PRO A 322 -25.73 23.04 -12.15
N PRO A 323 -25.05 23.89 -11.35
CA PRO A 323 -25.63 25.15 -10.87
C PRO A 323 -26.10 26.09 -11.99
N ILE A 324 -25.32 26.20 -13.09
CA ILE A 324 -25.66 27.07 -14.22
C ILE A 324 -26.85 26.51 -15.00
N LEU A 325 -26.90 25.20 -15.22
CA LEU A 325 -28.02 24.54 -15.91
C LEU A 325 -29.31 24.58 -15.06
N LEU A 326 -29.18 24.62 -13.74
CA LEU A 326 -30.32 24.82 -12.84
C LEU A 326 -30.93 26.22 -13.01
N ASP A 327 -30.12 27.25 -13.28
CA ASP A 327 -30.60 28.60 -13.60
C ASP A 327 -31.52 28.58 -14.81
N TYR A 328 -31.03 28.05 -15.94
CA TYR A 328 -31.82 27.92 -17.18
C TYR A 328 -33.12 27.12 -16.98
N LEU A 329 -33.07 26.04 -16.20
CA LEU A 329 -34.26 25.25 -15.91
C LEU A 329 -35.29 26.01 -15.06
N ILE A 330 -34.84 26.82 -14.08
CA ILE A 330 -35.73 27.62 -13.25
C ILE A 330 -36.32 28.79 -14.04
N THR A 331 -35.51 29.47 -14.86
CA THR A 331 -35.97 30.56 -15.73
C THR A 331 -36.98 30.05 -16.76
N TYR A 332 -36.74 28.87 -17.34
CA TYR A 332 -37.69 28.20 -18.23
C TYR A 332 -39.07 27.99 -17.56
N MET A 333 -39.11 27.57 -16.29
CA MET A 333 -40.38 27.39 -15.57
C MET A 333 -41.16 28.69 -15.37
N GLY A 334 -40.50 29.86 -15.50
CA GLY A 334 -41.13 31.18 -15.40
C GLY A 334 -41.54 31.78 -16.75
N ASN A 335 -41.06 31.24 -17.87
CA ASN A 335 -41.28 31.76 -19.22
C ASN A 335 -42.21 30.83 -20.02
N ASP A 336 -42.99 31.40 -20.96
CA ASP A 336 -43.77 30.64 -21.94
C ASP A 336 -42.86 30.12 -23.09
N GLU A 337 -41.96 29.18 -22.77
CA GLU A 337 -41.08 28.49 -23.73
C GLU A 337 -41.62 27.09 -24.12
N PRO A 338 -41.27 26.56 -25.30
CA PRO A 338 -41.69 25.22 -25.71
C PRO A 338 -41.25 24.12 -24.73
N SER A 339 -42.16 23.17 -24.47
CA SER A 339 -41.97 22.11 -23.46
C SER A 339 -40.67 21.31 -23.55
N TRP A 340 -40.15 21.13 -24.77
CA TRP A 340 -38.95 20.37 -25.03
C TRP A 340 -37.67 21.05 -24.52
N HIS A 341 -37.65 22.38 -24.36
CA HIS A 341 -36.52 23.11 -23.76
C HIS A 341 -36.28 22.64 -22.32
N GLY A 342 -37.35 22.51 -21.53
CA GLY A 342 -37.29 21.99 -20.16
C GLY A 342 -36.72 20.58 -20.10
N TYR A 343 -37.16 19.68 -20.99
CA TYR A 343 -36.61 18.32 -21.07
C TYR A 343 -35.12 18.32 -21.46
N VAL A 344 -34.70 19.19 -22.37
CA VAL A 344 -33.29 19.34 -22.77
C VAL A 344 -32.45 19.84 -21.60
N TYR A 345 -32.86 20.91 -20.91
CA TYR A 345 -32.13 21.43 -19.75
C TYR A 345 -32.01 20.37 -18.63
N ALA A 346 -33.09 19.66 -18.33
CA ALA A 346 -33.08 18.58 -17.33
C ALA A 346 -32.16 17.41 -17.73
N PHE A 347 -32.18 17.00 -19.02
CA PHE A 347 -31.33 15.93 -19.51
C PHE A 347 -29.85 16.32 -19.55
N VAL A 348 -29.53 17.53 -20.01
CA VAL A 348 -28.16 18.06 -20.01
C VAL A 348 -27.65 18.23 -18.57
N LEU A 349 -28.50 18.65 -17.63
CA LEU A 349 -28.19 18.69 -16.20
C LEU A 349 -27.81 17.30 -15.65
N PHE A 350 -28.60 16.27 -15.98
CA PHE A 350 -28.30 14.89 -15.63
C PHE A 350 -26.97 14.41 -16.23
N LEU A 351 -26.75 14.64 -17.53
CA LEU A 351 -25.51 14.26 -18.21
C LEU A 351 -24.28 14.97 -17.63
N ALA A 352 -24.38 16.28 -17.35
CA ALA A 352 -23.32 17.06 -16.74
C ALA A 352 -22.98 16.52 -15.33
N ALA A 353 -23.99 16.19 -14.53
CA ALA A 353 -23.81 15.58 -13.22
C ALA A 353 -23.11 14.21 -13.31
N CYS A 354 -23.57 13.32 -14.20
CA CYS A 354 -22.94 12.02 -14.43
C CYS A 354 -21.49 12.15 -14.93
N PHE A 355 -21.24 13.06 -15.87
CA PHE A 355 -19.90 13.29 -16.40
C PHE A 355 -18.95 13.86 -15.34
N SER A 356 -19.42 14.78 -14.49
CA SER A 356 -18.65 15.31 -13.36
C SER A 356 -18.26 14.21 -12.38
N SER A 357 -19.20 13.31 -12.06
CA SER A 357 -18.98 12.17 -11.17
C SER A 357 -17.94 11.20 -11.75
N LEU A 358 -18.05 10.92 -13.05
CA LEU A 358 -17.14 10.03 -13.75
C LEU A 358 -15.70 10.58 -13.80
N LEU A 359 -15.54 11.87 -14.14
CA LEU A 359 -14.24 12.53 -14.10
C LEU A 359 -13.63 12.51 -12.71
N PHE A 360 -14.43 12.77 -11.67
CA PHE A 360 -13.98 12.71 -10.29
C PHE A 360 -13.46 11.32 -9.93
N VAL A 361 -14.26 10.27 -10.15
CA VAL A 361 -13.89 8.89 -9.82
C VAL A 361 -12.62 8.45 -10.56
N HIS A 362 -12.50 8.77 -11.86
CA HIS A 362 -11.29 8.44 -12.61
C HIS A 362 -10.07 9.21 -12.13
N ASN A 363 -10.20 10.51 -11.84
CA ASN A 363 -9.09 11.28 -11.29
C ASN A 363 -8.61 10.69 -9.96
N GLN A 364 -9.53 10.33 -9.06
CA GLN A 364 -9.21 9.66 -7.81
C GLN A 364 -8.50 8.32 -8.04
N ASN A 365 -8.99 7.49 -8.97
CA ASN A 365 -8.35 6.21 -9.29
C ASN A 365 -6.94 6.38 -9.87
N PHE A 366 -6.72 7.37 -10.75
CA PHE A 366 -5.39 7.68 -11.28
C PHE A 366 -4.42 8.12 -10.17
N LEU A 367 -4.87 8.98 -9.25
CA LEU A 367 -4.07 9.46 -8.13
C LEU A 367 -3.75 8.36 -7.11
N ILE A 368 -4.71 7.50 -6.78
CA ILE A 368 -4.50 6.33 -5.91
C ILE A 368 -3.49 5.35 -6.55
N THR A 369 -3.61 5.10 -7.85
CA THR A 369 -2.64 4.24 -8.56
C THR A 369 -1.24 4.89 -8.54
N ALA A 370 -1.18 6.20 -8.77
CA ALA A 370 0.07 6.96 -8.75
C ALA A 370 0.71 6.99 -7.35
N SER A 371 -0.06 6.99 -6.26
CA SER A 371 0.45 7.01 -4.89
C SER A 371 0.91 5.65 -4.37
N ILE A 372 0.35 4.54 -4.88
CA ILE A 372 0.84 3.17 -4.55
C ILE A 372 2.26 2.96 -5.05
N ILE A 373 2.57 3.41 -6.27
CA ILE A 373 3.88 3.22 -6.92
C ILE A 373 5.07 3.63 -6.04
N PRO A 374 5.16 4.89 -5.57
CA PRO A 374 6.28 5.36 -4.75
C PRO A 374 6.23 4.76 -3.35
N ARG A 375 5.05 4.50 -2.77
CA ARG A 375 4.94 3.82 -1.47
C ARG A 375 5.62 2.45 -1.51
N THR A 376 5.23 1.60 -2.47
CA THR A 376 5.83 0.26 -2.63
C THR A 376 7.32 0.33 -2.95
N GLY A 377 7.75 1.30 -3.77
CA GLY A 377 9.17 1.51 -4.08
C GLY A 377 10.00 1.92 -2.86
N VAL A 378 9.45 2.79 -2.01
CA VAL A 378 10.06 3.24 -0.75
C VAL A 378 10.07 2.12 0.29
N ASP A 379 8.99 1.36 0.45
CA ASP A 379 8.93 0.20 1.36
C ASP A 379 10.03 -0.83 1.03
N ALA A 380 10.22 -1.11 -0.27
CA ALA A 380 11.30 -1.98 -0.73
C ALA A 380 12.70 -1.38 -0.50
N ALA A 381 12.85 -0.07 -0.67
CA ALA A 381 14.10 0.63 -0.40
C ALA A 381 14.44 0.60 1.10
N PHE A 382 13.46 0.80 1.99
CA PHE A 382 13.60 0.63 3.44
C PHE A 382 14.10 -0.76 3.78
N TYR A 383 13.42 -1.80 3.29
CA TYR A 383 13.80 -3.18 3.59
C TYR A 383 15.25 -3.49 3.16
N ARG A 384 15.65 -3.07 1.95
CA ARG A 384 17.02 -3.25 1.45
C ARG A 384 18.04 -2.44 2.25
N LYS A 385 17.71 -1.20 2.61
CA LYS A 385 18.59 -0.34 3.39
C LYS A 385 18.84 -0.91 4.78
N VAL A 386 17.80 -1.39 5.47
CA VAL A 386 17.90 -2.00 6.82
C VAL A 386 18.92 -3.14 6.85
N LEU A 387 18.98 -3.95 5.81
CA LEU A 387 19.93 -5.06 5.69
C LEU A 387 21.39 -4.62 5.48
N ARG A 388 21.63 -3.36 5.14
CA ARG A 388 22.96 -2.79 4.86
C ARG A 388 23.37 -1.68 5.82
N LEU A 389 22.51 -1.31 6.77
CA LEU A 389 22.79 -0.24 7.73
C LEU A 389 24.00 -0.58 8.59
N SER A 390 24.90 0.40 8.73
CA SER A 390 26.02 0.28 9.64
C SER A 390 25.63 0.16 11.10
N SER A 391 26.50 -0.41 11.92
CA SER A 391 26.31 -0.54 13.36
C SER A 391 26.06 0.82 14.03
N SER A 392 26.76 1.88 13.60
CA SER A 392 26.53 3.26 14.05
C SER A 392 25.14 3.76 13.67
N SER A 393 24.73 3.64 12.41
CA SER A 393 23.40 4.05 11.93
C SER A 393 22.28 3.22 12.58
N ARG A 394 22.49 1.92 12.81
CA ARG A 394 21.54 1.00 13.47
C ARG A 394 21.35 1.36 14.94
N SER A 395 22.36 1.92 15.61
CA SER A 395 22.22 2.46 16.97
C SER A 395 21.41 3.77 17.01
N ARG A 396 21.51 4.58 15.95
CA ARG A 396 20.79 5.85 15.82
C ARG A 396 19.30 5.67 15.54
N PHE A 397 18.94 4.64 14.75
CA PHE A 397 17.55 4.35 14.41
C PHE A 397 17.07 3.08 15.12
N THR A 398 16.15 3.24 16.08
CA THR A 398 15.57 2.09 16.78
C THR A 398 14.63 1.30 15.86
N VAL A 399 14.45 0.00 16.13
CA VAL A 399 13.52 -0.86 15.37
C VAL A 399 12.10 -0.27 15.37
N GLY A 400 11.65 0.27 16.50
CA GLY A 400 10.34 0.92 16.61
C GLY A 400 10.22 2.16 15.72
N GLU A 401 11.28 2.97 15.60
CA GLU A 401 11.28 4.12 14.70
C GLU A 401 11.24 3.70 13.23
N ILE A 402 12.00 2.67 12.83
CA ILE A 402 11.99 2.14 11.46
C ILE A 402 10.60 1.60 11.12
N CYS A 403 10.00 0.77 11.99
CA CYS A 403 8.64 0.28 11.80
C CYS A 403 7.62 1.43 11.71
N ASN A 404 7.79 2.48 12.51
CA ASN A 404 6.94 3.67 12.44
C ASN A 404 7.15 4.46 11.12
N MET A 405 8.38 4.55 10.60
CA MET A 405 8.62 5.18 9.29
C MET A 405 7.93 4.43 8.16
N VAL A 406 8.00 3.10 8.16
CA VAL A 406 7.31 2.27 7.15
C VAL A 406 5.78 2.35 7.31
N ALA A 407 5.26 2.26 8.54
CA ALA A 407 3.82 2.25 8.78
C ALA A 407 3.15 3.62 8.63
N VAL A 408 3.81 4.70 9.09
CA VAL A 408 3.22 6.05 9.19
C VAL A 408 3.80 7.00 8.16
N ASP A 409 5.13 7.11 8.06
CA ASP A 409 5.74 8.11 7.16
C ASP A 409 5.51 7.75 5.68
N CYS A 410 5.56 6.47 5.31
CA CYS A 410 5.22 6.03 3.94
C CYS A 410 3.71 6.21 3.63
N GLN A 411 2.83 6.15 4.63
CA GLN A 411 1.41 6.47 4.48
C GLN A 411 1.21 7.98 4.22
N TRP A 412 1.95 8.86 4.89
CA TRP A 412 1.92 10.29 4.59
C TRP A 412 2.42 10.61 3.18
N ILE A 413 3.46 9.92 2.70
CA ILE A 413 3.92 10.05 1.30
C ILE A 413 2.82 9.65 0.32
N PHE A 414 2.13 8.54 0.59
CA PHE A 414 0.97 8.10 -0.19
C PHE A 414 -0.14 9.15 -0.21
N GLU A 415 -0.52 9.67 0.96
CA GLU A 415 -1.58 10.67 1.08
C GLU A 415 -1.24 11.99 0.40
N MET A 416 0.01 12.45 0.47
CA MET A 416 0.47 13.67 -0.21
C MET A 416 0.30 13.58 -1.73
N ILE A 417 0.62 12.43 -2.32
CA ILE A 417 0.51 12.23 -3.77
C ILE A 417 -0.95 12.11 -4.17
N TRP A 418 -1.77 11.46 -3.33
CA TRP A 418 -3.21 11.41 -3.53
C TRP A 418 -3.85 12.81 -3.48
N SER A 419 -3.47 13.67 -2.53
CA SER A 419 -4.05 15.01 -2.39
C SER A 419 -3.31 16.11 -3.17
N LEU A 420 -2.28 15.77 -3.95
CA LEU A 420 -1.42 16.71 -4.66
C LEU A 420 -2.21 17.69 -5.53
N ASN A 421 -3.19 17.17 -6.28
CA ASN A 421 -4.00 18.00 -7.18
C ASN A 421 -4.96 18.94 -6.44
N SER A 422 -5.41 18.55 -5.25
CA SER A 422 -6.29 19.38 -4.43
C SER A 422 -5.60 20.66 -3.93
N LEU A 423 -4.26 20.68 -3.82
CA LEU A 423 -3.50 21.86 -3.39
C LEU A 423 -3.69 23.05 -4.33
N TRP A 424 -3.79 22.82 -5.64
CA TRP A 424 -3.98 23.88 -6.63
C TRP A 424 -5.44 23.98 -7.10
N SER A 425 -6.19 22.86 -7.13
CA SER A 425 -7.58 22.86 -7.63
C SER A 425 -8.56 23.50 -6.65
N CYS A 426 -8.36 23.36 -5.33
CA CYS A 426 -9.25 23.98 -4.33
C CYS A 426 -9.25 25.51 -4.40
N PRO A 427 -8.10 26.22 -4.39
CA PRO A 427 -8.06 27.67 -4.58
C PRO A 427 -8.69 28.12 -5.90
N MET A 428 -8.40 27.40 -6.99
CA MET A 428 -8.98 27.68 -8.31
C MET A 428 -10.52 27.60 -8.28
N ARG A 429 -11.10 26.55 -7.69
CA ARG A 429 -12.56 26.42 -7.57
C ARG A 429 -13.19 27.51 -6.71
N ILE A 430 -12.54 27.90 -5.61
CA ILE A 430 -13.02 29.00 -4.78
C ILE A 430 -13.10 30.29 -5.60
N ILE A 431 -12.07 30.60 -6.38
CA ILE A 431 -12.05 31.78 -7.26
C ILE A 431 -13.17 31.69 -8.30
N LEU A 432 -13.35 30.55 -8.96
CA LEU A 432 -14.40 30.35 -9.96
C LEU A 432 -15.81 30.49 -9.37
N VAL A 433 -16.05 29.90 -8.18
CA VAL A 433 -17.35 29.99 -7.50
C VAL A 433 -17.65 31.43 -7.05
N ILE A 434 -16.67 32.16 -6.53
CA ILE A 434 -16.84 33.57 -6.15
C ILE A 434 -17.11 34.42 -7.41
N ALA A 435 -16.44 34.16 -8.53
CA ALA A 435 -16.68 34.86 -9.79
C ALA A 435 -18.11 34.63 -10.30
N LEU A 436 -18.64 33.41 -10.20
CA LEU A 436 -20.04 33.11 -10.54
C LEU A 436 -21.01 33.77 -9.56
N LEU A 437 -20.76 33.69 -8.25
CA LEU A 437 -21.60 34.36 -7.25
C LEU A 437 -21.66 35.88 -7.44
N TRP A 438 -20.56 36.49 -7.89
CA TRP A 438 -20.54 37.91 -8.24
C TRP A 438 -21.47 38.26 -9.41
N GLN A 439 -21.64 37.36 -10.37
CA GLN A 439 -22.57 37.57 -11.48
C GLN A 439 -24.04 37.58 -11.01
N TYR A 440 -24.40 36.71 -10.06
CA TYR A 440 -25.77 36.60 -9.55
C TYR A 440 -26.12 37.63 -8.47
N LEU A 441 -25.21 37.90 -7.54
CA LEU A 441 -25.47 38.72 -6.34
C LEU A 441 -24.71 40.06 -6.33
N GLY A 442 -23.83 40.31 -7.29
CA GLY A 442 -23.00 41.52 -7.34
C GLY A 442 -22.20 41.74 -6.05
N ILE A 443 -22.22 42.99 -5.56
CA ILE A 443 -21.52 43.40 -4.33
C ILE A 443 -22.04 42.66 -3.09
N ALA A 444 -23.29 42.18 -3.07
CA ALA A 444 -23.84 41.48 -1.90
C ALA A 444 -23.10 40.17 -1.60
N CYS A 445 -22.44 39.56 -2.59
CA CYS A 445 -21.58 38.38 -2.38
C CYS A 445 -20.44 38.65 -1.37
N LEU A 446 -19.95 39.88 -1.25
CA LEU A 446 -18.87 40.22 -0.32
C LEU A 446 -19.29 40.05 1.15
N ALA A 447 -20.57 40.25 1.47
CA ALA A 447 -21.09 40.03 2.82
C ALA A 447 -20.96 38.55 3.22
N GLY A 448 -21.28 37.63 2.31
CA GLY A 448 -21.09 36.20 2.51
C GLY A 448 -19.63 35.79 2.65
N VAL A 449 -18.76 36.31 1.78
CA VAL A 449 -17.30 36.09 1.87
C VAL A 449 -16.77 36.59 3.21
N PHE A 450 -17.25 37.74 3.70
CA PHE A 450 -16.87 38.28 5.01
C PHE A 450 -17.30 37.36 6.17
N VAL A 451 -18.55 36.90 6.18
CA VAL A 451 -19.01 35.92 7.18
C VAL A 451 -18.17 34.63 7.14
N MET A 452 -17.82 34.16 5.95
CA MET A 452 -16.95 32.99 5.79
C MET A 452 -15.53 33.24 6.32
N LEU A 453 -14.95 34.42 6.05
CA LEU A 453 -13.64 34.82 6.58
C LEU A 453 -13.63 34.93 8.10
N LEU A 454 -14.77 35.24 8.74
CA LEU A 454 -14.92 35.23 10.20
C LEU A 454 -15.08 33.81 10.76
N ILE A 455 -15.81 32.92 10.08
CA ILE A 455 -16.02 31.53 10.52
C ILE A 455 -14.72 30.71 10.42
N MET A 456 -13.86 30.98 9.43
CA MET A 456 -12.59 30.26 9.22
C MET A 456 -11.64 30.27 10.44
N PRO A 457 -11.24 31.41 11.04
CA PRO A 457 -10.35 31.44 12.19
C PRO A 457 -10.97 30.82 13.45
N ILE A 458 -12.29 30.96 13.63
CA ILE A 458 -13.01 30.32 14.75
C ILE A 458 -12.91 28.79 14.60
N SER A 459 -13.21 28.28 13.40
CA SER A 459 -13.09 26.86 13.07
C SER A 459 -11.66 26.35 13.25
N ALA A 460 -10.66 27.10 12.80
CA ALA A 460 -9.24 26.76 12.96
C ALA A 460 -8.80 26.73 14.43
N LYS A 461 -9.24 27.68 15.26
CA LYS A 461 -8.94 27.71 16.71
C LYS A 461 -9.59 26.54 17.44
N LEU A 462 -10.83 26.18 17.09
CA LEU A 462 -11.50 25.00 17.64
C LEU A 462 -10.81 23.70 17.19
N ALA A 463 -10.42 23.59 15.92
CA ALA A 463 -9.70 22.43 15.38
C ALA A 463 -8.32 22.25 16.04
N THR A 464 -7.54 23.32 16.24
CA THR A 464 -6.25 23.25 16.94
C THR A 464 -6.41 22.89 18.42
N THR A 465 -7.49 23.35 19.07
CA THR A 465 -7.84 22.94 20.44
C THR A 465 -8.22 21.47 20.51
N SER A 466 -9.00 20.99 19.54
CA SER A 466 -9.32 19.56 19.38
C SER A 466 -8.05 18.72 19.25
N HIS A 467 -7.10 19.14 18.42
CA HIS A 467 -5.83 18.44 18.25
C HIS A 467 -4.98 18.43 19.54
N LYS A 468 -4.94 19.52 20.30
CA LYS A 468 -4.28 19.57 21.63
C LYS A 468 -4.93 18.62 22.63
N LEU A 469 -6.25 18.55 22.66
CA LEU A 469 -7.00 17.62 23.52
C LEU A 469 -6.80 16.16 23.10
N GLN A 470 -6.75 15.88 21.79
CA GLN A 470 -6.46 14.57 21.23
C GLN A 470 -5.05 14.09 21.63
N LYS A 471 -4.05 14.98 21.58
CA LYS A 471 -2.69 14.66 22.05
C LYS A 471 -2.66 14.32 23.55
N ARG A 472 -3.38 15.09 24.38
CA ARG A 472 -3.51 14.79 25.82
C ARG A 472 -4.23 13.46 26.06
N GLN A 473 -5.28 13.17 25.29
CA GLN A 473 -6.02 11.92 25.38
C GLN A 473 -5.14 10.72 25.01
N MET A 474 -4.31 10.82 23.98
CA MET A 474 -3.36 9.76 23.65
C MET A 474 -2.35 9.49 24.77
N GLY A 475 -1.83 10.52 25.43
CA GLY A 475 -0.94 10.31 26.59
C GLY A 475 -1.58 9.48 27.72
N TRP A 476 -2.87 9.71 28.02
CA TRP A 476 -3.61 8.90 29.00
C TRP A 476 -3.88 7.49 28.49
N LYS A 477 -4.26 7.35 27.21
CA LYS A 477 -4.53 6.06 26.56
C LYS A 477 -3.28 5.18 26.55
N ASP A 478 -2.11 5.74 26.21
CA ASP A 478 -0.84 5.02 26.17
C ASP A 478 -0.42 4.54 27.57
N SER A 479 -0.56 5.41 28.58
CA SER A 479 -0.30 5.03 29.97
C SER A 479 -1.21 3.88 30.43
N ARG A 480 -2.50 3.92 30.05
CA ARG A 480 -3.47 2.86 30.35
C ARG A 480 -3.12 1.55 29.64
N LEU A 481 -2.79 1.61 28.35
CA LEU A 481 -2.43 0.42 27.56
C LEU A 481 -1.15 -0.22 28.07
N ARG A 482 -0.16 0.60 28.47
CA ARG A 482 1.10 0.11 29.07
C ARG A 482 0.84 -0.66 30.37
N GLN A 483 0.12 -0.06 31.33
CA GLN A 483 -0.23 -0.76 32.58
C GLN A 483 -1.04 -2.04 32.32
N MET A 484 -1.96 -2.00 31.35
CA MET A 484 -2.77 -3.17 31.00
C MET A 484 -1.92 -4.31 30.40
N ALA A 485 -0.90 -3.98 29.59
CA ALA A 485 0.04 -4.97 29.07
C ALA A 485 0.91 -5.58 30.19
N GLU A 486 1.40 -4.77 31.14
CA GLU A 486 2.15 -5.24 32.31
C GLU A 486 1.32 -6.19 33.17
N ILE A 487 0.04 -5.85 33.41
CA ILE A 487 -0.91 -6.69 34.16
C ILE A 487 -1.17 -8.02 33.45
N LEU A 488 -1.39 -8.01 32.13
CA LEU A 488 -1.63 -9.23 31.36
C LEU A 488 -0.41 -10.15 31.33
N SER A 489 0.79 -9.58 31.20
CA SER A 489 2.05 -10.32 31.29
C SER A 489 2.26 -10.93 32.69
N GLY A 490 1.92 -10.17 33.73
CA GLY A 490 2.04 -10.58 35.14
C GLY A 490 0.80 -11.30 35.72
N ILE A 491 -0.18 -11.70 34.92
CA ILE A 491 -1.52 -12.05 35.42
C ILE A 491 -1.51 -13.17 36.46
N LYS A 492 -0.63 -14.17 36.28
CA LYS A 492 -0.45 -15.28 37.22
C LYS A 492 0.00 -14.79 38.59
N VAL A 493 0.99 -13.88 38.62
CA VAL A 493 1.54 -13.32 39.86
C VAL A 493 0.47 -12.49 40.56
N LEU A 494 -0.25 -11.63 39.83
CA LEU A 494 -1.32 -10.81 40.41
C LEU A 494 -2.42 -11.68 41.03
N LYS A 495 -2.80 -12.78 40.38
CA LYS A 495 -3.81 -13.72 40.88
C LYS A 495 -3.34 -14.50 42.11
N LEU A 496 -2.08 -14.91 42.16
CA LEU A 496 -1.49 -15.57 43.33
C LEU A 496 -1.47 -14.67 44.56
N PHE A 497 -1.25 -13.36 44.38
CA PHE A 497 -1.23 -12.37 45.46
C PHE A 497 -2.59 -11.67 45.70
N ALA A 498 -3.64 -12.03 44.95
CA ALA A 498 -4.95 -11.39 44.99
C ALA A 498 -4.91 -9.85 44.82
N TRP A 499 -3.97 -9.35 44.00
CA TRP A 499 -3.75 -7.92 43.76
C TRP A 499 -4.65 -7.32 42.66
N GLU A 500 -5.61 -8.07 42.11
CA GLU A 500 -6.50 -7.58 41.06
C GLU A 500 -7.23 -6.27 41.42
N ILE A 501 -7.76 -6.15 42.65
CA ILE A 501 -8.59 -4.99 43.04
C ILE A 501 -7.78 -3.68 43.05
N PRO A 502 -6.58 -3.62 43.69
CA PRO A 502 -5.71 -2.45 43.60
C PRO A 502 -5.34 -2.05 42.17
N PHE A 503 -4.94 -3.01 41.32
CA PHE A 503 -4.57 -2.73 39.94
C PHE A 503 -5.77 -2.28 39.09
N LEU A 504 -6.96 -2.84 39.32
CA LEU A 504 -8.20 -2.41 38.69
C LEU A 504 -8.52 -0.95 39.04
N LYS A 505 -8.33 -0.56 40.31
CA LYS A 505 -8.53 0.83 40.77
C LYS A 505 -7.50 1.79 40.16
N SER A 506 -6.26 1.36 39.96
CA SER A 506 -5.25 2.15 39.23
C SER A 506 -5.72 2.41 37.79
N ILE A 507 -6.13 1.36 37.07
CA ILE A 507 -6.62 1.48 35.68
C ILE A 507 -7.87 2.37 35.60
N SER A 508 -8.83 2.22 36.52
CA SER A 508 -10.06 3.01 36.51
C SER A 508 -9.77 4.50 36.68
N SER A 509 -8.80 4.86 37.53
CA SER A 509 -8.37 6.25 37.74
C SER A 509 -7.79 6.88 36.46
N LEU A 510 -7.02 6.12 35.66
CA LEU A 510 -6.52 6.55 34.36
C LEU A 510 -7.67 6.68 33.36
N ARG A 511 -8.60 5.72 33.37
CA ARG A 511 -9.77 5.73 32.49
C ARG A 511 -10.68 6.93 32.76
N GLU A 512 -10.84 7.36 34.01
CA GLU A 512 -11.59 8.57 34.34
C GLU A 512 -10.93 9.83 33.78
N LYS A 513 -9.61 9.97 33.89
CA LYS A 513 -8.86 11.10 33.31
C LYS A 513 -9.00 11.11 31.79
N GLU A 514 -8.86 9.94 31.16
CA GLU A 514 -9.08 9.73 29.72
C GLU A 514 -10.51 10.14 29.33
N ALA A 515 -11.53 9.65 30.04
CA ALA A 515 -12.94 9.94 29.79
C ALA A 515 -13.29 11.42 29.94
N LYS A 516 -12.73 12.12 30.96
CA LYS A 516 -12.90 13.57 31.13
C LYS A 516 -12.33 14.35 29.94
N THR A 517 -11.18 13.93 29.41
CA THR A 517 -10.58 14.56 28.22
C THR A 517 -11.38 14.24 26.96
N LEU A 518 -11.83 12.98 26.80
CA LEU A 518 -12.70 12.57 25.71
C LEU A 518 -14.02 13.35 25.69
N ARG A 519 -14.64 13.59 26.84
CA ARG A 519 -15.86 14.42 26.93
C ARG A 519 -15.62 15.85 26.45
N LYS A 520 -14.52 16.47 26.87
CA LYS A 520 -14.13 17.81 26.40
C LYS A 520 -13.88 17.82 24.89
N LEU A 521 -13.18 16.80 24.39
CA LEU A 521 -12.92 16.62 22.96
C LEU A 521 -14.23 16.47 22.17
N ALA A 522 -15.17 15.66 22.65
CA ALA A 522 -16.48 15.47 22.01
C ALA A 522 -17.27 16.78 21.94
N PHE A 523 -17.27 17.59 23.01
CA PHE A 523 -17.91 18.90 23.00
C PHE A 523 -17.27 19.84 21.98
N VAL A 524 -15.94 19.93 21.94
CA VAL A 524 -15.22 20.76 20.96
C VAL A 524 -15.49 20.30 19.53
N ASN A 525 -15.43 18.99 19.26
CA ASN A 525 -15.73 18.42 17.94
C ASN A 525 -17.19 18.67 17.55
N GLY A 526 -18.13 18.55 18.49
CA GLY A 526 -19.54 18.90 18.29
C GLY A 526 -19.71 20.38 17.93
N SER A 527 -19.00 21.29 18.61
CA SER A 527 -19.00 22.73 18.26
C SER A 527 -18.43 23.00 16.87
N VAL A 528 -17.39 22.29 16.46
CA VAL A 528 -16.84 22.36 15.09
C VAL A 528 -17.91 21.92 14.08
N VAL A 529 -18.53 20.76 14.29
CA VAL A 529 -19.58 20.23 13.40
C VAL A 529 -20.78 21.17 13.32
N PHE A 530 -21.21 21.73 14.45
CA PHE A 530 -22.30 22.72 14.50
C PHE A 530 -21.97 23.96 13.65
N LEU A 531 -20.79 24.55 13.85
CA LEU A 531 -20.34 25.71 13.07
C LEU A 531 -20.27 25.38 11.56
N TRP A 532 -19.84 24.16 11.22
CA TRP A 532 -19.81 23.66 9.84
C TRP A 532 -21.18 23.52 9.19
N ILE A 533 -22.19 23.06 9.94
CA ILE A 533 -23.57 22.90 9.44
C ILE A 533 -24.26 24.27 9.31
N CYS A 534 -24.04 25.18 10.26
CA CYS A 534 -24.65 26.50 10.24
C CYS A 534 -24.01 27.49 9.25
N ALA A 535 -22.77 27.26 8.80
CA ALA A 535 -22.04 28.20 7.96
C ALA A 535 -22.77 28.57 6.64
N PRO A 536 -23.28 27.63 5.81
CA PRO A 536 -24.01 27.97 4.58
C PRO A 536 -25.25 28.81 4.84
N PHE A 537 -25.96 28.51 5.92
CA PHE A 537 -27.17 29.22 6.30
C PHE A 537 -26.87 30.66 6.68
N LEU A 538 -25.85 30.89 7.53
CA LEU A 538 -25.42 32.24 7.91
C LEU A 538 -24.93 33.05 6.72
N VAL A 539 -24.21 32.41 5.79
CA VAL A 539 -23.70 33.05 4.58
C VAL A 539 -24.84 33.41 3.63
N ALA A 540 -25.77 32.49 3.40
CA ALA A 540 -26.94 32.72 2.55
C ALA A 540 -27.80 33.87 3.09
N ILE A 541 -28.09 33.89 4.40
CA ILE A 541 -28.82 35.00 5.04
C ILE A 541 -28.08 36.32 4.85
N SER A 542 -26.77 36.35 5.13
CA SER A 542 -26.00 37.58 4.99
C SER A 542 -26.03 38.10 3.55
N CYS A 543 -25.85 37.23 2.56
CA CYS A 543 -25.89 37.62 1.15
C CYS A 543 -27.28 38.10 0.71
N PHE A 544 -28.34 37.34 1.00
CA PHE A 544 -29.68 37.66 0.53
C PHE A 544 -30.25 38.91 1.22
N VAL A 545 -30.01 39.07 2.53
CA VAL A 545 -30.41 40.29 3.24
C VAL A 545 -29.67 41.51 2.69
N THR A 546 -28.36 41.41 2.48
CA THR A 546 -27.59 42.51 1.88
C THR A 546 -28.03 42.79 0.43
N TYR A 547 -28.35 41.76 -0.36
CA TYR A 547 -28.80 41.91 -1.75
C TYR A 547 -30.09 42.75 -1.87
N VAL A 548 -31.08 42.45 -1.02
CA VAL A 548 -32.37 43.17 -0.97
C VAL A 548 -32.23 44.56 -0.36
N LEU A 549 -31.31 44.77 0.60
CA LEU A 549 -31.12 46.07 1.26
C LEU A 549 -30.30 47.08 0.45
N ILE A 550 -29.50 46.65 -0.53
CA ILE A 550 -28.63 47.55 -1.31
C ILE A 550 -29.40 48.39 -2.33
N ASP A 551 -30.36 47.79 -3.04
CA ASP A 551 -31.16 48.47 -4.06
C ASP A 551 -32.58 47.89 -4.05
N GLU A 552 -33.59 48.75 -4.07
CA GLU A 552 -35.00 48.36 -4.14
C GLU A 552 -35.33 47.62 -5.45
N LYS A 553 -34.49 47.75 -6.47
CA LYS A 553 -34.61 47.03 -7.76
C LYS A 553 -34.13 45.58 -7.70
N ASN A 554 -33.38 45.20 -6.67
CA ASN A 554 -32.85 43.85 -6.53
C ASN A 554 -33.94 42.92 -5.98
N VAL A 555 -34.70 42.29 -6.89
CA VAL A 555 -35.70 41.29 -6.52
C VAL A 555 -35.02 39.93 -6.42
N LEU A 556 -35.23 39.23 -5.30
CA LEU A 556 -34.67 37.89 -5.11
C LEU A 556 -35.50 36.85 -5.87
N ASP A 557 -35.14 36.62 -7.13
CA ASP A 557 -35.79 35.63 -7.97
C ASP A 557 -35.44 34.19 -7.56
N PRO A 558 -36.31 33.20 -7.83
CA PRO A 558 -36.04 31.80 -7.51
C PRO A 558 -34.71 31.30 -8.09
N SER A 559 -34.35 31.70 -9.31
CA SER A 559 -33.13 31.24 -9.96
C SER A 559 -31.89 31.78 -9.23
N THR A 560 -31.86 33.09 -8.94
CA THR A 560 -30.76 33.71 -8.17
C THR A 560 -30.61 33.08 -6.77
N ALA A 561 -31.71 32.76 -6.09
CA ALA A 561 -31.69 32.16 -4.76
C ALA A 561 -31.17 30.71 -4.77
N PHE A 562 -31.73 29.83 -5.61
CA PHE A 562 -31.37 28.40 -5.63
C PHE A 562 -29.97 28.14 -6.21
N VAL A 563 -29.58 28.90 -7.24
CA VAL A 563 -28.24 28.79 -7.84
C VAL A 563 -27.19 29.26 -6.84
N SER A 564 -27.41 30.42 -6.20
CA SER A 564 -26.50 30.92 -5.15
C SER A 564 -26.38 29.96 -3.97
N LEU A 565 -27.48 29.33 -3.54
CA LEU A 565 -27.45 28.32 -2.46
C LEU A 565 -26.60 27.10 -2.84
N THR A 566 -26.68 26.65 -4.09
CA THR A 566 -25.87 25.53 -4.61
C THR A 566 -24.39 25.92 -4.70
N LEU A 567 -24.09 27.15 -5.13
CA LEU A 567 -22.74 27.70 -5.16
C LEU A 567 -22.14 27.87 -3.75
N PHE A 568 -22.90 28.33 -2.75
CA PHE A 568 -22.45 28.40 -1.36
C PHE A 568 -22.12 27.02 -0.79
N ASN A 569 -22.92 26.00 -1.11
CA ASN A 569 -22.65 24.62 -0.71
C ASN A 569 -21.35 24.07 -1.32
N THR A 570 -21.08 24.40 -2.58
CA THR A 570 -19.84 24.05 -3.27
C THR A 570 -18.64 24.79 -2.70
N LEU A 571 -18.80 26.07 -2.36
CA LEU A 571 -17.76 26.87 -1.71
C LEU A 571 -17.40 26.27 -0.34
N ARG A 572 -18.42 25.88 0.45
CA ARG A 572 -18.26 25.24 1.76
C ARG A 572 -17.34 24.00 1.69
N THR A 573 -17.59 23.05 0.79
CA THR A 573 -16.82 21.80 0.73
C THR A 573 -15.36 22.02 0.37
N ASN A 574 -15.07 22.96 -0.55
CA ASN A 574 -13.70 23.30 -0.93
C ASN A 574 -12.95 24.00 0.21
N MET A 575 -13.62 24.90 0.96
CA MET A 575 -13.03 25.55 2.13
C MET A 575 -12.75 24.57 3.28
N ALA A 576 -13.56 23.52 3.42
CA ALA A 576 -13.37 22.47 4.44
C ALA A 576 -12.07 21.70 4.29
N THR A 577 -11.66 21.57 3.04
CA THR A 577 -10.54 20.73 2.65
C THR A 577 -9.21 21.44 2.88
N ILE A 578 -9.16 22.79 2.82
CA ILE A 578 -7.92 23.57 2.97
C ILE A 578 -7.17 23.31 4.29
N PRO A 579 -7.81 23.39 5.49
CA PRO A 579 -7.10 23.11 6.74
C PRO A 579 -6.51 21.70 6.79
N GLN A 580 -7.22 20.72 6.20
CA GLN A 580 -6.76 19.33 6.12
C GLN A 580 -5.53 19.22 5.19
N LEU A 581 -5.57 19.87 4.03
CA LEU A 581 -4.44 19.89 3.09
C LEU A 581 -3.19 20.55 3.68
N ILE A 582 -3.36 21.66 4.42
CA ILE A 582 -2.23 22.31 5.11
C ILE A 582 -1.63 21.37 6.15
N ALA A 583 -2.46 20.71 6.96
CA ALA A 583 -2.00 19.74 7.94
C ALA A 583 -1.27 18.55 7.28
N GLN A 584 -1.83 18.00 6.21
CA GLN A 584 -1.21 16.92 5.43
C GLN A 584 0.13 17.34 4.83
N LEU A 585 0.24 18.54 4.27
CA LEU A 585 1.47 19.06 3.69
C LEU A 585 2.58 19.20 4.74
N VAL A 586 2.23 19.69 5.95
CA VAL A 586 3.18 19.80 7.06
C VAL A 586 3.68 18.42 7.50
N GLN A 587 2.78 17.45 7.68
CA GLN A 587 3.17 16.07 8.08
C GLN A 587 4.00 15.39 7.00
N SER A 588 3.58 15.51 5.74
CA SER A 588 4.28 14.93 4.59
C SER A 588 5.68 15.50 4.45
N ARG A 589 5.89 16.80 4.70
CA ARG A 589 7.24 17.40 4.71
C ARG A 589 8.13 16.75 5.77
N VAL A 590 7.61 16.50 6.97
CA VAL A 590 8.36 15.83 8.05
C VAL A 590 8.66 14.38 7.66
N ALA A 591 7.69 13.67 7.12
CA ALA A 591 7.84 12.29 6.62
C ALA A 591 8.92 12.21 5.52
N PHE A 592 8.84 13.04 4.48
CA PHE A 592 9.85 13.11 3.42
C PHE A 592 11.25 13.36 3.98
N LYS A 593 11.39 14.27 4.95
CA LYS A 593 12.68 14.53 5.60
C LYS A 593 13.21 13.29 6.32
N ARG A 594 12.39 12.65 7.18
CA ARG A 594 12.81 11.47 7.96
C ARG A 594 13.18 10.28 7.06
N VAL A 595 12.38 10.04 6.02
CA VAL A 595 12.66 8.98 5.04
C VAL A 595 13.95 9.28 4.27
N THR A 596 14.15 10.53 3.84
CA THR A 596 15.39 10.94 3.14
C THR A 596 16.61 10.79 4.06
N ASP A 597 16.52 11.27 5.30
CA ASP A 597 17.60 11.17 6.30
C ASP A 597 17.95 9.69 6.60
N PHE A 598 16.95 8.79 6.61
CA PHE A 598 17.16 7.35 6.77
C PHE A 598 17.81 6.71 5.54
N LEU A 599 17.34 7.01 4.33
CA LEU A 599 17.90 6.46 3.10
C LEU A 599 19.34 6.93 2.84
N LEU A 600 19.71 8.12 3.32
CA LEU A 600 21.06 8.67 3.25
C LEU A 600 21.98 8.26 4.41
N SER A 601 21.47 7.48 5.37
CA SER A 601 22.31 6.99 6.46
C SER A 601 23.44 6.08 5.97
N GLU A 602 24.52 6.00 6.73
CA GLU A 602 25.71 5.25 6.36
C GLU A 602 25.38 3.74 6.26
N GLU A 603 25.81 3.14 5.15
CA GLU A 603 25.80 1.69 4.96
C GLU A 603 27.14 1.11 5.41
N LEU A 604 27.14 -0.17 5.79
CA LEU A 604 28.37 -0.94 5.91
C LEU A 604 29.03 -1.02 4.54
N GLU A 605 30.35 -0.77 4.49
CA GLU A 605 31.13 -0.97 3.28
C GLU A 605 31.08 -2.44 2.86
N GLU A 606 30.96 -2.71 1.55
CA GLU A 606 30.70 -4.08 1.06
C GLU A 606 31.91 -5.03 1.20
N LYS A 607 33.10 -4.59 1.67
CA LYS A 607 34.34 -5.41 1.67
C LYS A 607 35.32 -5.24 2.86
N PRO A 608 34.90 -5.29 4.14
CA PRO A 608 35.86 -5.42 5.25
C PRO A 608 36.47 -6.82 5.35
N VAL A 609 35.81 -7.82 4.74
CA VAL A 609 36.21 -9.23 4.75
C VAL A 609 36.57 -9.65 3.32
N ASP A 610 37.76 -10.22 3.14
CA ASP A 610 38.21 -10.82 1.88
C ASP A 610 37.90 -12.33 1.88
N ASP A 611 36.97 -12.72 1.04
CA ASP A 611 36.58 -14.11 0.76
C ASP A 611 37.00 -14.57 -0.65
N ASP A 612 37.67 -13.71 -1.42
CA ASP A 612 38.11 -13.98 -2.79
C ASP A 612 39.50 -14.64 -2.83
N THR A 613 40.37 -14.24 -1.90
CA THR A 613 41.74 -14.74 -1.79
C THR A 613 41.79 -16.15 -1.21
N ALA A 614 42.54 -17.04 -1.86
CA ALA A 614 42.70 -18.41 -1.40
C ALA A 614 43.67 -18.47 -0.21
N ILE A 615 43.11 -18.62 1.00
CA ILE A 615 43.89 -18.86 2.23
C ILE A 615 43.90 -20.36 2.61
N CYS A 616 45.02 -20.81 3.20
CA CYS A 616 45.16 -22.19 3.70
C CYS A 616 44.32 -22.42 4.96
N ASN A 617 44.25 -21.42 5.83
CA ASN A 617 43.45 -21.46 7.04
C ASN A 617 41.97 -21.20 6.75
N ALA A 618 41.11 -21.37 7.75
CA ALA A 618 39.68 -21.09 7.66
C ALA A 618 39.38 -19.59 7.88
N VAL A 619 40.05 -18.97 8.85
CA VAL A 619 39.95 -17.53 9.18
C VAL A 619 41.35 -17.03 9.52
N GLU A 620 41.74 -15.90 8.93
CA GLU A 620 42.97 -15.18 9.23
C GLU A 620 42.68 -13.70 9.45
N ILE A 621 43.32 -13.11 10.46
CA ILE A 621 43.34 -11.68 10.71
C ILE A 621 44.80 -11.33 10.96
N ASP A 622 45.34 -10.39 10.17
CA ASP A 622 46.70 -9.87 10.33
C ASP A 622 46.63 -8.39 10.72
N ASP A 623 47.13 -8.05 11.91
CA ASP A 623 47.19 -6.69 12.46
C ASP A 623 45.84 -5.92 12.34
N GLY A 624 44.74 -6.64 12.60
CA GLY A 624 43.38 -6.12 12.44
C GLY A 624 42.99 -5.15 13.56
N THR A 625 42.62 -3.93 13.18
CA THR A 625 42.12 -2.90 14.10
C THR A 625 40.71 -2.49 13.71
N PHE A 626 39.74 -2.70 14.62
CA PHE A 626 38.31 -2.57 14.33
C PHE A 626 37.60 -1.57 15.25
N CYS A 627 36.65 -0.84 14.68
CA CYS A 627 35.79 0.11 15.38
C CYS A 627 34.31 -0.09 15.04
N TRP A 628 33.42 0.26 15.97
CA TRP A 628 31.97 0.19 15.77
C TRP A 628 31.43 1.34 14.90
N THR A 629 32.12 2.49 14.97
CA THR A 629 31.79 3.71 14.25
C THR A 629 33.04 4.22 13.55
N ASN A 630 32.90 4.65 12.31
CA ASN A 630 33.99 5.25 11.57
C ASN A 630 34.46 6.55 12.26
N GLY A 631 35.76 6.69 12.51
CA GLY A 631 36.36 7.85 13.18
C GLY A 631 36.35 7.83 14.72
N GLU A 632 35.82 6.80 15.37
CA GLU A 632 35.96 6.59 16.82
C GLU A 632 37.23 5.79 17.16
N SER A 633 37.64 5.83 18.44
CA SER A 633 38.79 5.04 18.90
C SER A 633 38.54 3.54 18.69
N PRO A 634 39.54 2.77 18.20
CA PRO A 634 39.36 1.36 17.94
C PRO A 634 39.06 0.58 19.22
N PHE A 635 38.06 -0.30 19.11
CA PHE A 635 37.63 -1.18 20.19
C PHE A 635 38.47 -2.46 20.21
N LEU A 636 38.76 -3.02 19.04
CA LEU A 636 39.73 -4.11 18.87
C LEU A 636 41.00 -3.55 18.23
N ARG A 637 42.17 -3.95 18.73
CA ARG A 637 43.47 -3.39 18.32
C ARG A 637 44.48 -4.50 18.13
N ASP A 638 45.28 -4.41 17.08
CA ASP A 638 46.40 -5.31 16.81
C ASP A 638 45.99 -6.80 16.89
N ILE A 639 44.82 -7.13 16.35
CA ILE A 639 44.29 -8.51 16.38
C ILE A 639 45.00 -9.33 15.32
N THR A 640 45.82 -10.28 15.76
CA THR A 640 46.42 -11.29 14.88
C THR A 640 45.93 -12.68 15.29
N LEU A 641 45.18 -13.33 14.39
CA LEU A 641 44.48 -14.59 14.64
C LEU A 641 44.54 -15.46 13.39
N SER A 642 44.85 -16.75 13.56
CA SER A 642 44.90 -17.73 12.47
C SER A 642 44.26 -19.03 12.93
N VAL A 643 43.19 -19.43 12.26
CA VAL A 643 42.39 -20.61 12.61
C VAL A 643 42.50 -21.66 11.50
N PRO A 644 43.24 -22.76 11.72
CA PRO A 644 43.31 -23.85 10.75
C PRO A 644 41.96 -24.51 10.50
N ARG A 645 41.82 -25.15 9.34
CA ARG A 645 40.57 -25.82 8.96
C ARG A 645 40.34 -27.07 9.81
N GLY A 646 39.10 -27.25 10.29
CA GLY A 646 38.71 -28.43 11.08
C GLY A 646 39.02 -28.34 12.58
N ASN A 647 39.75 -27.30 13.01
CA ASN A 647 40.11 -27.11 14.41
C ASN A 647 38.95 -26.54 15.24
N LEU A 648 38.92 -26.92 16.51
CA LEU A 648 38.14 -26.29 17.58
C LEU A 648 39.02 -25.28 18.31
N VAL A 649 38.72 -24.00 18.13
CA VAL A 649 39.44 -22.88 18.74
C VAL A 649 38.56 -22.20 19.79
N ALA A 650 39.09 -21.92 20.97
CA ALA A 650 38.41 -21.15 22.00
C ALA A 650 38.91 -19.70 22.08
N VAL A 651 37.99 -18.75 22.24
CA VAL A 651 38.28 -17.35 22.55
C VAL A 651 37.81 -17.06 23.97
N VAL A 652 38.76 -16.81 24.87
CA VAL A 652 38.52 -16.67 26.31
C VAL A 652 38.94 -15.28 26.75
N GLY A 653 38.26 -14.73 27.75
CA GLY A 653 38.57 -13.40 28.28
C GLY A 653 37.54 -12.98 29.31
N ARG A 654 37.81 -11.89 30.05
CA ARG A 654 36.85 -11.33 31.01
C ARG A 654 35.56 -10.87 30.31
N VAL A 655 34.49 -10.68 31.09
CA VAL A 655 33.26 -10.08 30.58
C VAL A 655 33.58 -8.67 30.06
N GLY A 656 33.15 -8.34 28.85
CA GLY A 656 33.45 -7.06 28.21
C GLY A 656 34.81 -6.97 27.51
N ALA A 657 35.63 -8.03 27.50
CA ALA A 657 36.95 -8.02 26.84
C ALA A 657 36.92 -7.91 25.30
N GLY A 658 35.74 -8.05 24.67
CA GLY A 658 35.55 -7.90 23.23
C GLY A 658 35.34 -9.19 22.43
N LYS A 659 35.01 -10.31 23.06
CA LYS A 659 34.80 -11.61 22.39
C LYS A 659 33.74 -11.56 21.28
N SER A 660 32.54 -11.06 21.61
CA SER A 660 31.46 -10.88 20.63
C SER A 660 31.79 -9.83 19.57
N ALA A 661 32.60 -8.83 19.91
CA ALA A 661 33.11 -7.85 18.94
C ALA A 661 34.04 -8.51 17.92
N LEU A 662 34.92 -9.44 18.36
CA LEU A 662 35.78 -10.20 17.45
C LEU A 662 34.96 -11.00 16.43
N PHE A 663 33.86 -11.63 16.86
CA PHE A 663 32.95 -12.29 15.92
C PHE A 663 32.23 -11.32 15.00
N SER A 664 31.86 -10.14 15.50
CA SER A 664 31.26 -9.08 14.66
C SER A 664 32.24 -8.57 13.60
N ALA A 665 33.54 -8.47 13.93
CA ALA A 665 34.60 -8.16 12.97
C ALA A 665 34.76 -9.28 11.92
N ILE A 666 34.77 -10.56 12.34
CA ILE A 666 34.85 -11.70 11.41
C ILE A 666 33.63 -11.75 10.46
N LEU A 667 32.44 -11.40 10.96
CA LEU A 667 31.21 -11.33 10.16
C LEU A 667 31.15 -10.11 9.23
N GLY A 668 32.08 -9.15 9.37
CA GLY A 668 32.08 -7.91 8.60
C GLY A 668 31.06 -6.86 9.07
N GLU A 669 30.59 -6.94 10.32
CA GLU A 669 29.64 -5.98 10.92
C GLU A 669 30.34 -4.78 11.63
N MET A 670 31.69 -4.74 11.60
CA MET A 670 32.53 -3.68 12.15
C MET A 670 33.39 -3.04 11.06
N TYR A 671 33.78 -1.78 11.25
CA TYR A 671 34.71 -1.10 10.35
C TYR A 671 36.14 -1.53 10.64
N ALA A 672 36.87 -1.93 9.60
CA ALA A 672 38.31 -2.15 9.67
C ALA A 672 39.04 -0.82 9.40
N THR A 673 39.81 -0.34 10.37
CA THR A 673 40.67 0.86 10.19
C THR A 673 42.03 0.44 9.62
N GLU A 674 42.57 -0.67 10.11
CA GLU A 674 43.83 -1.27 9.66
C GLU A 674 43.67 -2.80 9.64
N GLY A 675 44.46 -3.47 8.81
CA GLY A 675 44.35 -4.91 8.57
C GLY A 675 43.07 -5.29 7.81
N SER A 676 42.87 -6.59 7.62
CA SER A 676 41.66 -7.15 7.01
C SER A 676 41.37 -8.54 7.57
N VAL A 677 40.11 -8.95 7.54
CA VAL A 677 39.73 -10.34 7.85
C VAL A 677 39.74 -11.12 6.54
N ARG A 678 40.46 -12.24 6.47
CA ARG A 678 40.40 -13.18 5.35
C ARG A 678 39.68 -14.44 5.78
N ILE A 679 38.72 -14.90 4.96
CA ILE A 679 37.97 -16.14 5.19
C ILE A 679 38.22 -17.10 4.03
N MET A 680 38.18 -18.41 4.29
CA MET A 680 38.37 -19.40 3.23
C MET A 680 37.40 -19.17 2.07
N LYS A 681 37.94 -19.21 0.84
CA LYS A 681 37.18 -18.97 -0.37
C LYS A 681 35.94 -19.87 -0.48
N GLY A 682 34.77 -19.24 -0.62
CA GLY A 682 33.47 -19.93 -0.72
C GLY A 682 33.02 -20.64 0.57
N GLY A 683 33.70 -20.43 1.71
CA GLY A 683 33.33 -21.01 2.99
C GLY A 683 32.03 -20.41 3.52
N ARG A 684 31.05 -21.26 3.83
CA ARG A 684 29.81 -20.81 4.48
C ARG A 684 30.01 -20.74 5.98
N LEU A 685 29.47 -19.69 6.58
CA LEU A 685 29.63 -19.39 8.00
C LEU A 685 28.29 -19.51 8.73
N ALA A 686 28.27 -20.24 9.84
CA ALA A 686 27.14 -20.35 10.75
C ALA A 686 27.43 -19.61 12.04
N TYR A 687 26.58 -18.65 12.40
CA TYR A 687 26.71 -17.86 13.62
C TYR A 687 25.61 -18.23 14.63
N VAL A 688 26.02 -18.57 15.85
CA VAL A 688 25.13 -18.74 17.00
C VAL A 688 25.36 -17.57 17.95
N PRO A 689 24.44 -16.58 17.99
CA PRO A 689 24.59 -15.42 18.86
C PRO A 689 24.37 -15.78 20.34
N GLN A 690 24.95 -14.95 21.23
CA GLN A 690 24.74 -15.04 22.67
C GLN A 690 23.26 -14.87 23.06
N GLN A 691 22.53 -14.01 22.34
CA GLN A 691 21.07 -13.90 22.45
C GLN A 691 20.41 -14.57 21.25
N PRO A 692 19.76 -15.75 21.43
CA PRO A 692 19.11 -16.46 20.35
C PRO A 692 18.01 -15.64 19.68
N TRP A 693 18.04 -15.60 18.34
CA TRP A 693 16.97 -15.03 17.55
C TRP A 693 16.07 -16.13 16.96
N ILE A 694 14.79 -16.09 17.30
CA ILE A 694 13.78 -17.07 16.90
C ILE A 694 12.70 -16.37 16.06
N GLN A 695 12.42 -16.91 14.87
CA GLN A 695 11.39 -16.43 13.97
C GLN A 695 10.00 -16.81 14.48
N ASN A 696 9.00 -15.98 14.17
CA ASN A 696 7.59 -16.25 14.46
C ASN A 696 7.00 -17.25 13.44
N VAL A 697 7.53 -18.47 13.45
CA VAL A 697 7.11 -19.62 12.63
C VAL A 697 7.12 -20.88 13.52
N THR A 698 6.85 -22.04 12.95
CA THR A 698 6.92 -23.31 13.71
C THR A 698 8.34 -23.56 14.23
N LEU A 699 8.47 -24.39 15.27
CA LEU A 699 9.80 -24.79 15.77
C LEU A 699 10.59 -25.50 14.68
N ARG A 700 9.93 -26.37 13.89
CA ARG A 700 10.54 -27.03 12.74
C ARG A 700 11.11 -26.02 11.75
N ASP A 701 10.31 -25.06 11.30
CA ASP A 701 10.76 -24.06 10.31
C ASP A 701 11.89 -23.18 10.85
N ASN A 702 11.91 -22.95 12.17
CA ASN A 702 13.05 -22.29 12.82
C ASN A 702 14.36 -23.07 12.69
N ILE A 703 14.33 -24.42 12.76
CA ILE A 703 15.53 -25.26 12.63
C ILE A 703 15.92 -25.43 11.15
N LEU A 704 14.93 -25.68 10.28
CA LEU A 704 15.12 -25.84 8.83
C LEU A 704 15.61 -24.54 8.18
N PHE A 705 15.09 -23.41 8.66
CA PHE A 705 15.36 -22.07 8.17
C PHE A 705 15.06 -21.94 6.66
N VAL A 706 16.07 -22.01 5.80
CA VAL A 706 15.92 -21.90 4.34
C VAL A 706 16.08 -23.26 3.63
N LYS A 707 16.51 -24.31 4.35
CA LYS A 707 16.76 -25.63 3.76
C LYS A 707 15.51 -26.52 3.76
N PRO A 708 15.35 -27.40 2.76
CA PRO A 708 14.30 -28.41 2.78
C PRO A 708 14.53 -29.42 3.93
N MET A 709 13.45 -30.10 4.31
CA MET A 709 13.47 -31.12 5.38
C MET A 709 14.13 -32.43 4.90
N ASP A 710 15.26 -32.76 5.52
CA ASP A 710 15.86 -34.10 5.52
C ASP A 710 15.57 -34.73 6.88
N LYS A 711 14.69 -35.73 6.88
CA LYS A 711 14.19 -36.36 8.10
C LYS A 711 15.31 -36.99 8.93
N SER A 712 16.28 -37.64 8.29
CA SER A 712 17.38 -38.31 9.01
C SER A 712 18.27 -37.28 9.70
N ARG A 713 18.65 -36.23 8.97
CA ARG A 713 19.47 -35.14 9.51
C ARG A 713 18.74 -34.36 10.61
N TYR A 714 17.44 -34.13 10.42
CA TYR A 714 16.61 -33.42 11.39
C TYR A 714 16.49 -34.20 12.70
N ASP A 715 16.12 -35.49 12.63
CA ASP A 715 16.01 -36.35 13.81
C ASP A 715 17.34 -36.48 14.56
N ASP A 716 18.46 -36.61 13.84
CA ASP A 716 19.81 -36.62 14.43
C ASP A 716 20.15 -35.29 15.11
N THR A 717 19.83 -34.15 14.46
CA THR A 717 20.03 -32.81 15.04
C THR A 717 19.22 -32.63 16.33
N ILE A 718 17.94 -33.01 16.32
CA ILE A 718 17.06 -32.94 17.50
C ILE A 718 17.61 -33.79 18.66
N LYS A 719 18.12 -34.98 18.34
CA LYS A 719 18.71 -35.89 19.33
C LYS A 719 19.99 -35.29 19.92
N ARG A 720 20.96 -34.88 19.09
CA ARG A 720 22.26 -34.37 19.53
C ARG A 720 22.16 -33.04 20.29
N CYS A 721 21.21 -32.18 19.91
CA CYS A 721 20.93 -30.93 20.63
C CYS A 721 20.03 -31.10 21.86
N CYS A 722 19.65 -32.32 22.24
CA CYS A 722 18.80 -32.60 23.41
C CYS A 722 17.45 -31.86 23.40
N LEU A 723 16.82 -31.76 22.21
CA LEU A 723 15.53 -31.08 22.01
C LEU A 723 14.31 -32.01 22.13
N ARG A 724 14.51 -33.34 22.14
CA ARG A 724 13.41 -34.32 22.24
C ARG A 724 12.50 -34.10 23.46
N PRO A 725 13.03 -33.84 24.68
CA PRO A 725 12.18 -33.56 25.84
C PRO A 725 11.39 -32.26 25.67
N ASP A 726 11.99 -31.23 25.07
CA ASP A 726 11.31 -29.95 24.83
C ASP A 726 10.15 -30.11 23.86
N LEU A 727 10.34 -30.88 22.78
CA LEU A 727 9.28 -31.16 21.81
C LEU A 727 8.09 -31.89 22.44
N ASN A 728 8.35 -32.84 23.34
CA ASN A 728 7.29 -33.60 24.01
C ASN A 728 6.46 -32.73 24.98
N MET A 729 7.02 -31.62 25.47
CA MET A 729 6.30 -30.68 26.34
C MET A 729 5.40 -29.71 25.56
N LEU A 730 5.67 -29.51 24.26
CA LEU A 730 4.91 -28.59 23.43
C LEU A 730 3.65 -29.26 22.88
N PRO A 731 2.48 -28.59 22.90
CA PRO A 731 1.20 -29.19 22.54
C PRO A 731 1.12 -29.67 21.08
N GLY A 732 1.85 -29.02 20.16
CA GLY A 732 1.96 -29.40 18.75
C GLY A 732 3.30 -30.04 18.38
N GLY A 733 4.12 -30.42 19.36
CA GLY A 733 5.49 -30.90 19.09
C GLY A 733 6.31 -29.88 18.30
N ASP A 734 6.90 -30.33 17.20
CA ASP A 734 7.72 -29.51 16.30
C ASP A 734 6.92 -28.56 15.39
N TYR A 735 5.61 -28.81 15.22
CA TYR A 735 4.69 -27.91 14.51
C TYR A 735 4.18 -26.76 15.39
N THR A 736 4.57 -26.72 16.67
CA THR A 736 4.12 -25.66 17.58
C THR A 736 4.61 -24.30 17.10
N GLU A 737 3.71 -23.33 16.99
CA GLU A 737 4.04 -21.93 16.73
C GLU A 737 4.70 -21.29 17.96
N ILE A 738 5.92 -20.79 17.78
CA ILE A 738 6.77 -20.35 18.89
C ILE A 738 6.43 -18.91 19.34
N GLY A 739 5.76 -18.14 18.50
CA GLY A 739 5.41 -16.74 18.76
C GLY A 739 6.58 -15.78 18.52
N GLU A 740 6.30 -14.47 18.52
CA GLU A 740 7.31 -13.43 18.30
C GLU A 740 8.43 -13.52 19.35
N LYS A 741 9.71 -13.62 18.93
CA LYS A 741 10.88 -13.81 19.81
C LYS A 741 10.79 -15.04 20.74
N GLY A 742 9.92 -16.00 20.43
CA GLY A 742 9.73 -17.21 21.21
C GLY A 742 9.26 -16.98 22.64
N VAL A 743 8.22 -16.16 22.86
CA VAL A 743 7.63 -15.94 24.21
C VAL A 743 7.29 -17.26 24.91
N ASN A 744 6.98 -18.32 24.15
CA ASN A 744 6.59 -19.62 24.69
C ASN A 744 7.78 -20.49 25.18
N LEU A 745 9.03 -20.03 25.04
CA LEU A 745 10.24 -20.83 25.31
C LEU A 745 11.10 -20.24 26.43
N SER A 746 11.76 -21.13 27.19
CA SER A 746 12.81 -20.73 28.14
C SER A 746 14.10 -20.28 27.45
N GLY A 747 14.98 -19.57 28.16
CA GLY A 747 16.27 -19.13 27.61
C GLY A 747 17.13 -20.28 27.06
N GLY A 748 17.27 -21.36 27.85
CA GLY A 748 18.01 -22.56 27.42
C GLY A 748 17.38 -23.26 26.21
N GLN A 749 16.05 -23.30 26.12
CA GLN A 749 15.36 -23.85 24.94
C GLN A 749 15.66 -23.04 23.68
N LYS A 750 15.60 -21.71 23.76
CA LYS A 750 15.94 -20.83 22.64
C LYS A 750 17.38 -21.04 22.19
N GLN A 751 18.31 -21.21 23.14
CA GLN A 751 19.71 -21.46 22.85
C GLN A 751 19.90 -22.78 22.10
N ARG A 752 19.27 -23.87 22.57
CA ARG A 752 19.31 -25.19 21.91
C ARG A 752 18.73 -25.15 20.49
N ILE A 753 17.65 -24.41 20.26
CA ILE A 753 17.07 -24.23 18.92
C ILE A 753 18.02 -23.45 18.01
N SER A 754 18.70 -22.42 18.53
CA SER A 754 19.71 -21.66 17.77
C SER A 754 20.89 -22.54 17.34
N ILE A 755 21.38 -23.39 18.26
CA ILE A 755 22.44 -24.37 17.97
C ILE A 755 21.95 -25.40 16.94
N ALA A 756 20.75 -25.96 17.13
CA ALA A 756 20.17 -26.92 16.20
C ALA A 756 20.02 -26.33 14.78
N ARG A 757 19.61 -25.06 14.66
CA ARG A 757 19.58 -24.34 13.38
C ARG A 757 20.96 -24.32 12.73
N ALA A 758 21.99 -23.91 13.46
CA ALA A 758 23.36 -23.86 12.93
C ALA A 758 23.87 -25.25 12.49
N VAL A 759 23.63 -26.28 13.30
CA VAL A 759 24.02 -27.66 12.98
C VAL A 759 23.33 -28.15 11.71
N TYR A 760 22.02 -27.93 11.59
CA TYR A 760 21.25 -28.33 10.41
C TYR A 760 21.70 -27.62 9.12
N GLN A 761 22.12 -26.36 9.23
CA GLN A 761 22.67 -25.60 8.10
C GLN A 761 24.00 -26.15 7.57
N ASP A 762 24.73 -26.99 8.32
CA ASP A 762 25.93 -27.71 7.83
C ASP A 762 26.89 -26.79 7.06
N ALA A 763 27.33 -25.74 7.75
CA ALA A 763 28.28 -24.74 7.27
C ALA A 763 29.72 -25.28 7.36
N ASP A 764 30.69 -24.49 6.92
CA ASP A 764 32.12 -24.86 6.93
C ASP A 764 32.83 -24.28 8.16
N ILE A 765 32.38 -23.10 8.61
CA ILE A 765 32.88 -22.38 9.79
C ILE A 765 31.73 -22.10 10.75
N TYR A 766 31.93 -22.38 12.03
CA TYR A 766 30.97 -22.14 13.10
C TYR A 766 31.51 -21.11 14.09
N LEU A 767 30.83 -19.98 14.23
CA LEU A 767 31.08 -18.99 15.28
C LEU A 767 30.04 -19.16 16.38
N LEU A 768 30.47 -19.55 17.57
CA LEU A 768 29.61 -19.90 18.69
C LEU A 768 29.84 -18.93 19.84
N ASP A 769 28.93 -17.97 20.02
CA ASP A 769 29.05 -16.93 21.06
C ASP A 769 28.33 -17.34 22.34
N ASP A 770 29.11 -17.84 23.30
CA ASP A 770 28.69 -18.34 24.60
C ASP A 770 27.46 -19.28 24.58
N PRO A 771 27.47 -20.33 23.74
CA PRO A 771 26.29 -21.13 23.42
C PRO A 771 25.75 -21.98 24.57
N LEU A 772 26.52 -22.16 25.66
CA LEU A 772 26.16 -23.04 26.77
C LEU A 772 25.75 -22.28 28.04
N SER A 773 25.86 -20.94 28.06
CA SER A 773 25.65 -20.10 29.24
C SER A 773 24.24 -20.18 29.86
N ALA A 774 23.21 -20.29 29.01
CA ALA A 774 21.81 -20.33 29.44
C ALA A 774 21.27 -21.77 29.64
N VAL A 775 22.13 -22.78 29.51
CA VAL A 775 21.76 -24.20 29.50
C VAL A 775 22.28 -24.87 30.76
N ASP A 776 21.49 -25.78 31.35
CA ASP A 776 21.91 -26.54 32.52
C ASP A 776 23.21 -27.32 32.26
N SER A 777 24.09 -27.43 33.24
CA SER A 777 25.44 -28.03 33.08
C SER A 777 25.43 -29.42 32.45
N HIS A 778 24.50 -30.31 32.84
CA HIS A 778 24.38 -31.66 32.27
C HIS A 778 23.99 -31.62 30.78
N VAL A 779 23.05 -30.75 30.42
CA VAL A 779 22.62 -30.58 29.03
C VAL A 779 23.74 -29.90 28.22
N GLY A 780 24.44 -28.93 28.82
CA GLY A 780 25.59 -28.26 28.23
C GLY A 780 26.70 -29.25 27.89
N ALA A 781 27.06 -30.14 28.81
CA ALA A 781 28.02 -31.21 28.57
C ALA A 781 27.57 -32.15 27.44
N HIS A 782 26.29 -32.56 27.42
CA HIS A 782 25.75 -33.38 26.33
C HIS A 782 25.89 -32.70 24.96
N ILE A 783 25.53 -31.41 24.86
CA ILE A 783 25.66 -30.63 23.63
C ILE A 783 27.13 -30.48 23.25
N PHE A 784 28.01 -30.22 24.21
CA PHE A 784 29.43 -30.13 23.95
C PHE A 784 29.96 -31.43 23.35
N HIS A 785 29.83 -32.58 24.02
CA HIS A 785 30.36 -33.84 23.52
C HIS A 785 29.75 -34.31 22.18
N HIS A 786 28.43 -34.14 21.98
CA HIS A 786 27.76 -34.68 20.78
C HIS A 786 27.68 -33.70 19.61
N VAL A 787 27.93 -32.41 19.83
CA VAL A 787 27.81 -31.36 18.80
C VAL A 787 29.12 -30.62 18.56
N ILE A 788 29.69 -30.00 19.60
CA ILE A 788 30.76 -28.99 19.47
C ILE A 788 32.17 -29.59 19.60
N GLY A 789 32.32 -30.56 20.50
CA GLY A 789 33.58 -31.19 20.89
C GLY A 789 34.17 -32.08 19.80
N PRO A 790 35.31 -32.72 20.09
CA PRO A 790 36.07 -33.51 19.11
C PRO A 790 35.31 -34.72 18.57
N ASP A 791 34.43 -35.33 19.38
CA ASP A 791 33.57 -36.48 18.99
C ASP A 791 32.19 -36.04 18.48
N GLY A 792 31.98 -34.73 18.33
CA GLY A 792 30.70 -34.15 17.99
C GLY A 792 30.36 -34.22 16.50
N VAL A 793 29.11 -33.92 16.14
CA VAL A 793 28.67 -33.86 14.73
C VAL A 793 29.47 -32.86 13.89
N LEU A 794 30.02 -31.82 14.53
CA LEU A 794 30.78 -30.78 13.86
C LEU A 794 32.28 -31.08 13.76
N GLN A 795 32.77 -32.25 14.18
CA GLN A 795 34.20 -32.60 14.31
C GLN A 795 35.08 -32.27 13.10
N ASN A 796 34.55 -32.37 11.88
CA ASN A 796 35.29 -32.12 10.64
C ASN A 796 35.16 -30.66 10.13
N LYS A 797 34.47 -29.79 10.86
CA LYS A 797 34.21 -28.39 10.52
C LYS A 797 35.08 -27.46 11.36
N THR A 798 35.32 -26.23 10.91
CA THR A 798 36.03 -25.26 11.74
C THR A 798 35.09 -24.69 12.79
N ARG A 799 35.50 -24.67 14.06
CA ARG A 799 34.65 -24.25 15.19
C ARG A 799 35.40 -23.21 16.02
N ILE A 800 34.85 -22.00 16.14
CA ILE A 800 35.39 -20.93 16.98
C ILE A 800 34.38 -20.64 18.10
N LEU A 801 34.76 -20.96 19.32
CA LEU A 801 33.91 -20.91 20.51
C LEU A 801 34.35 -19.78 21.43
N ALA A 802 33.54 -18.72 21.54
CA ALA A 802 33.71 -17.74 22.60
C ALA A 802 33.01 -18.27 23.85
N THR A 803 33.74 -18.44 24.94
CA THR A 803 33.15 -18.96 26.19
C THR A 803 33.85 -18.38 27.42
N ASN A 804 33.10 -18.33 28.52
CA ASN A 804 33.65 -18.10 29.85
C ASN A 804 33.71 -19.39 30.68
N ASP A 805 33.31 -20.54 30.11
CA ASP A 805 33.39 -21.83 30.77
C ASP A 805 34.79 -22.41 30.60
N PHE A 806 35.56 -22.41 31.69
CA PHE A 806 36.91 -22.94 31.71
C PHE A 806 36.96 -24.49 31.68
N GLY A 807 35.84 -25.16 31.96
CA GLY A 807 35.80 -26.63 32.02
C GLY A 807 36.01 -27.30 30.67
N ILE A 808 35.64 -26.64 29.58
CA ILE A 808 35.71 -27.18 28.21
C ILE A 808 37.00 -26.82 27.47
N LEU A 809 37.86 -25.97 28.06
CA LEU A 809 39.09 -25.48 27.43
C LEU A 809 40.19 -26.54 27.31
N GLN A 810 40.07 -27.67 28.02
CA GLN A 810 41.03 -28.77 27.91
C GLN A 810 40.84 -29.58 26.62
N GLU A 811 39.65 -29.54 26.03
CA GLU A 811 39.28 -30.33 24.84
C GLU A 811 39.39 -29.53 23.53
N VAL A 812 39.93 -28.30 23.56
CA VAL A 812 40.09 -27.45 22.37
C VAL A 812 41.52 -27.49 21.85
N ASP A 813 41.68 -27.36 20.54
CA ASP A 813 42.98 -27.46 19.87
C ASP A 813 43.86 -26.24 20.15
N ARG A 814 43.24 -25.06 20.29
CA ARG A 814 43.94 -23.79 20.51
C ARG A 814 43.07 -22.78 21.26
N ILE A 815 43.70 -21.97 22.10
CA ILE A 815 43.05 -20.93 22.89
C ILE A 815 43.66 -19.57 22.51
N TYR A 816 42.79 -18.57 22.35
CA TYR A 816 43.15 -17.16 22.24
C TYR A 816 42.62 -16.41 23.47
N PHE A 817 43.53 -15.84 24.25
CA PHE A 817 43.17 -15.05 25.42
C PHE A 817 43.06 -13.56 25.06
N LEU A 818 41.84 -13.04 25.12
CA LEU A 818 41.48 -11.67 24.77
C LEU A 818 41.31 -10.83 26.05
N SER A 819 42.04 -9.72 26.14
CA SER A 819 41.88 -8.71 27.20
C SER A 819 41.94 -7.30 26.62
N ASP A 820 41.03 -6.43 27.07
CA ASP A 820 40.97 -5.02 26.66
C ASP A 820 41.04 -4.80 25.14
N GLY A 821 40.39 -5.69 24.37
CA GLY A 821 40.34 -5.61 22.92
C GLY A 821 41.64 -6.02 22.20
N LYS A 822 42.59 -6.67 22.88
CA LYS A 822 43.82 -7.23 22.31
C LYS A 822 43.97 -8.72 22.62
N ILE A 823 44.60 -9.46 21.72
CA ILE A 823 45.02 -10.84 21.99
C ILE A 823 46.37 -10.78 22.72
N LEU A 824 46.40 -11.22 23.98
CA LEU A 824 47.63 -11.19 24.79
C LEU A 824 48.43 -12.48 24.66
N GLU A 825 47.74 -13.62 24.70
CA GLU A 825 48.36 -14.94 24.72
C GLU A 825 47.59 -15.88 23.77
N SER A 826 48.31 -16.78 23.09
CA SER A 826 47.69 -17.84 22.29
C SER A 826 48.53 -19.11 22.34
N GLY A 827 47.88 -20.27 22.41
CA GLY A 827 48.56 -21.56 22.52
C GLY A 827 47.59 -22.68 22.87
N THR A 828 48.13 -23.86 23.15
CA THR A 828 47.36 -24.97 23.74
C THR A 828 47.12 -24.73 25.23
N TYR A 829 46.16 -25.44 25.83
CA TYR A 829 45.84 -25.31 27.25
C TYR A 829 47.07 -25.54 28.16
N SER A 830 47.91 -26.52 27.83
CA SER A 830 49.10 -26.84 28.61
C SER A 830 50.17 -25.75 28.47
N GLU A 831 50.41 -25.26 27.24
CA GLU A 831 51.37 -24.19 26.99
C GLU A 831 51.03 -22.89 27.74
N LEU A 832 49.75 -22.51 27.78
CA LEU A 832 49.31 -21.29 28.45
C LEU A 832 49.36 -21.38 29.99
N LEU A 833 49.16 -22.58 30.54
CA LEU A 833 49.35 -22.84 31.97
C LEU A 833 50.83 -22.75 32.37
N ASP A 834 51.72 -23.34 31.56
CA ASP A 834 53.16 -23.35 31.82
C ASP A 834 53.78 -21.94 31.72
N GLN A 835 53.25 -21.08 30.86
CA GLN A 835 53.66 -19.68 30.72
C GLN A 835 53.38 -18.82 31.96
N LYS A 836 52.52 -19.27 32.88
CA LYS A 836 52.11 -18.52 34.10
C LYS A 836 51.68 -17.07 33.83
N GLY A 837 51.06 -16.87 32.66
CA GLY A 837 50.57 -15.58 32.20
C GLY A 837 49.27 -15.15 32.88
N GLU A 838 48.57 -14.17 32.28
CA GLU A 838 47.27 -13.71 32.77
C GLU A 838 46.20 -14.82 32.66
N PHE A 839 46.30 -15.69 31.65
CA PHE A 839 45.40 -16.83 31.51
C PHE A 839 45.49 -17.79 32.70
N ALA A 840 46.71 -18.19 33.08
CA ALA A 840 46.93 -19.12 34.20
C ALA A 840 46.38 -18.57 35.52
N ARG A 841 46.60 -17.27 35.80
CA ARG A 841 46.04 -16.58 36.98
C ARG A 841 44.51 -16.62 37.00
N LEU A 842 43.87 -16.36 35.86
CA LEU A 842 42.41 -16.42 35.75
C LEU A 842 41.85 -17.83 35.95
N VAL A 843 42.57 -18.86 35.49
CA VAL A 843 42.18 -20.26 35.74
C VAL A 843 42.27 -20.58 37.23
N GLU A 844 43.35 -20.21 37.91
CA GLU A 844 43.52 -20.41 39.36
C GLU A 844 42.44 -19.68 40.19
N GLU A 845 42.11 -18.44 39.82
CA GLU A 845 41.02 -17.68 40.46
C GLU A 845 39.65 -18.35 40.30
N ASN A 846 39.36 -18.87 39.10
CA ASN A 846 38.09 -19.56 38.85
C ASN A 846 38.00 -20.92 39.54
N LEU A 847 39.11 -21.65 39.67
CA LEU A 847 39.17 -22.89 40.45
C LEU A 847 38.88 -22.62 41.92
N LYS A 848 39.51 -21.61 42.53
CA LYS A 848 39.24 -21.19 43.91
C LYS A 848 37.77 -20.79 44.12
N LYS A 849 37.19 -20.02 43.20
CA LYS A 849 35.76 -19.65 43.25
C LYS A 849 34.82 -20.85 43.15
N LYS A 850 35.16 -21.84 42.31
CA LYS A 850 34.37 -23.08 42.21
C LYS A 850 34.40 -23.86 43.53
N GLU A 851 35.58 -24.04 44.11
CA GLU A 851 35.76 -24.71 45.41
C GLU A 851 34.99 -24.00 46.54
N GLU A 852 35.04 -22.66 46.60
CA GLU A 852 34.25 -21.87 47.55
C GLU A 852 32.73 -22.06 47.36
N SER A 853 32.26 -22.06 46.10
CA SER A 853 30.84 -22.24 45.79
C SER A 853 30.31 -23.66 46.07
N GLU A 854 31.14 -24.68 45.93
CA GLU A 854 30.78 -26.07 46.26
C GLU A 854 30.74 -26.27 47.78
N ASN A 855 31.67 -25.67 48.51
CA ASN A 855 31.66 -25.67 49.98
C ASN A 855 30.41 -24.96 50.54
N GLU A 856 29.99 -23.84 49.96
CA GLU A 856 28.74 -23.16 50.35
C GLU A 856 27.49 -24.00 50.06
N LYS A 857 27.44 -24.68 48.90
CA LYS A 857 26.31 -25.57 48.55
C LYS A 857 26.24 -26.78 49.47
N GLU A 858 27.38 -27.37 49.83
CA GLU A 858 27.42 -28.44 50.83
C GLU A 858 26.94 -27.97 52.21
N ASP A 859 27.31 -26.76 52.62
CA ASP A 859 26.87 -26.17 53.89
C ASP A 859 25.38 -25.83 53.89
N GLU A 860 24.82 -25.36 52.78
CA GLU A 860 23.37 -25.21 52.60
C GLU A 860 22.64 -26.56 52.60
N GLU A 861 23.21 -27.60 51.99
CA GLU A 861 22.61 -28.93 51.98
C GLU A 861 22.68 -29.59 53.37
N LYS A 862 23.76 -29.36 54.13
CA LYS A 862 23.89 -29.74 55.55
C LYS A 862 22.88 -28.97 56.41
N LYS A 863 22.62 -27.67 56.14
CA LYS A 863 21.56 -26.89 56.80
C LYS A 863 20.15 -27.41 56.44
N ARG A 864 19.87 -27.75 55.18
CA ARG A 864 18.60 -28.37 54.74
C ARG A 864 18.37 -29.74 55.37
N LYS A 865 19.42 -30.55 55.55
CA LYS A 865 19.33 -31.85 56.26
C LYS A 865 19.11 -31.67 57.76
N ARG A 866 19.66 -30.62 58.40
CA ARG A 866 19.36 -30.24 59.80
C ARG A 866 17.90 -29.78 60.00
N CYS A 867 17.26 -29.14 59.03
CA CYS A 867 15.87 -28.69 59.14
C CYS A 867 14.81 -29.81 59.02
N LYS A 868 15.18 -31.04 58.60
CA LYS A 868 14.23 -32.18 58.55
C LYS A 868 13.91 -32.80 59.93
N GLY A 869 14.51 -32.31 61.01
CA GLY A 869 14.31 -32.81 62.38
C GLY A 869 13.19 -32.15 63.20
N TYR A 870 12.57 -31.06 62.72
CA TYR A 870 11.50 -30.37 63.46
C TYR A 870 10.14 -30.61 62.81
N ARG A 871 9.23 -31.29 63.52
CA ARG A 871 7.80 -31.32 63.21
C ARG A 871 7.23 -29.90 63.38
N CYS A 872 6.78 -29.28 62.28
CA CYS A 872 5.88 -28.14 62.37
C CYS A 872 4.55 -28.56 63.05
N PRO A 873 3.95 -27.74 63.92
CA PRO A 873 2.67 -28.05 64.53
C PRO A 873 1.56 -28.05 63.47
N LYS A 874 0.64 -29.01 63.59
CA LYS A 874 -0.61 -29.06 62.81
C LYS A 874 -1.41 -27.79 63.06
N PHE A 875 -1.75 -27.08 61.99
CA PHE A 875 -2.74 -26.01 62.03
C PHE A 875 -4.12 -26.64 62.28
N ILE A 876 -4.81 -26.10 63.29
CA ILE A 876 -6.14 -26.52 63.74
C ILE A 876 -7.18 -26.00 62.75
N ASP A 877 -8.03 -26.92 62.28
CA ASP A 877 -9.20 -26.64 61.45
C ASP A 877 -10.34 -26.16 62.36
N SER A 878 -10.70 -24.88 62.28
CA SER A 878 -11.81 -24.29 63.04
C SER A 878 -13.03 -24.12 62.14
N ARG A 879 -13.89 -25.16 62.09
CA ARG A 879 -15.29 -25.02 61.69
C ARG A 879 -16.15 -24.99 62.95
N THR A 880 -16.70 -23.82 63.25
CA THR A 880 -17.90 -23.66 64.07
C THR A 880 -18.69 -22.46 63.57
N GLU A 881 -19.88 -22.77 63.07
CA GLU A 881 -21.16 -22.06 63.19
C GLU A 881 -21.18 -20.53 63.35
N SER A 882 -21.80 -19.86 62.38
CA SER A 882 -22.89 -18.91 62.67
C SER A 882 -23.84 -18.75 61.49
N SER A 883 -25.11 -19.01 61.78
CA SER A 883 -26.31 -18.75 61.00
C SER A 883 -26.68 -17.26 61.02
N ASP A 884 -27.49 -16.89 60.03
CA ASP A 884 -28.30 -15.65 59.91
C ASP A 884 -27.64 -14.39 59.34
N ALA A 885 -27.96 -14.09 58.06
CA ALA A 885 -28.70 -12.89 57.67
C ALA A 885 -29.02 -12.85 56.16
N LYS A 886 -30.30 -12.68 55.85
CA LYS A 886 -30.86 -12.43 54.51
C LYS A 886 -30.42 -11.06 53.97
N ASN A 887 -30.07 -10.96 52.67
CA ASN A 887 -30.74 -10.08 51.69
C ASN A 887 -29.99 -10.05 50.34
N GLY A 888 -30.77 -10.03 49.26
CA GLY A 888 -30.34 -10.38 47.90
C GLY A 888 -29.70 -9.27 47.05
N SER A 889 -29.08 -9.71 45.96
CA SER A 889 -29.04 -9.06 44.64
C SER A 889 -28.39 -10.04 43.63
N PRO A 890 -28.65 -9.91 42.31
CA PRO A 890 -28.69 -11.05 41.41
C PRO A 890 -27.34 -11.40 40.79
N PHE A 891 -27.08 -12.71 40.70
CA PHE A 891 -26.07 -13.30 39.82
C PHE A 891 -26.43 -13.04 38.36
N VAL A 892 -25.60 -12.28 37.65
CA VAL A 892 -25.52 -12.34 36.18
C VAL A 892 -24.53 -13.44 35.83
N LYS A 893 -25.05 -14.56 35.32
CA LYS A 893 -24.27 -15.57 34.61
C LYS A 893 -23.67 -14.93 33.36
N VAL A 894 -22.35 -14.81 33.31
CA VAL A 894 -21.60 -14.74 32.06
C VAL A 894 -21.12 -16.16 31.78
N THR A 895 -21.84 -16.84 30.90
CA THR A 895 -21.35 -18.02 30.18
C THR A 895 -20.14 -17.60 29.34
N LEU A 896 -19.04 -18.33 29.52
CA LEU A 896 -17.85 -18.29 28.65
C LEU A 896 -18.19 -18.73 27.22
#